data_AF-A0A9Q4CTL0-F1
#
_entry.id   AF-A0A9Q4CTL0-F1
#
_cell.length_a   1.000
_cell.length_b   1.000
_cell.length_c   1.000
_cell.angle_alpha   90.00
_cell.angle_beta   90.00
_cell.angle_gamma   90.00
#
_symmetry.space_group_name_H-M   'P 1'
#
loop_
_entity.id
_entity.type
_entity.pdbx_description
1 polymer ?
#
loop_
_entity_poly.entity_id
_entity_poly.type
_entity_poly.pdbx_seq_one_letter_code
_entity_poly.pdbx_strand_id
1 'polypeptide(L)'
;MNITVLGGAEIGATCLWFRTATTEWLVDAGTRMDERDPLPALSLLEEGHANPQAIFITHAHQDHIGALPLVSSLYPNAPVYMTQATLDIARVMLADALHLSQLEGHARVFTEAQLEGLWDRVRVMGQDKAFRFENVRVSTYSAGHILGAVALGFETADEGSVLLTGDYSVAPGRLIGGLRLPQGTHSDAVLTESTYGSRLHSPRAQQESDLVEQVSAVLDQGGFVLIPAFAVGRAQEVLIILQNALRYRKDLRPFPLVVDGLVRRICPIYESYPHLLHGSAKRTLHTKGRLFAPEDITFIRSPEQRNLVLQGKPACIVTSSGMLSGGPALFYAGALLDQTNNAVFLTGYQDEESPGRRLLRLAEQDPSERRWILPDRVVPVRAKVGLYALSAHADRRELAQVVAEVRPRQVWLVHGDAEAKAGLAREIHAHLPACSVEDALVGRTYEVQGTPTDRLELPDGDIPIRAASWKRQVLAFREPGGPLQLGYCTRQAGGTCTVHRPDGSERRIPVAFVQDALGRIPPGETQGAYLEGLAAAAQACLDSGRYFGVRAAERLAYLLAEEQGALSPVDPYGKDAVAEQLAPYGFRKIESDPSTQTFRVFVAFPWAIPASVRDAIEGPNVNGWTYRIEGQVYPPALQSLLQAHLPGVSMQPPKVYPLEQRMVIPILKADEALDTDAIARALTKVVGGTVEVVRAGQAKTNGRLEQNEAIHLVQERVPNRFGLHKVGLDLARSTLKLSVFFPDALPYPETRELAASLEQETGWKVEWTDKVHLEKLTQVATQAIQAVGGTLLGPPSLHTPKKLLVQRISRPLPEDAKEAARHRFQEMTGWQLQCEEGSSAKASPMPSSAPVQGGRMELNRALLTVERRFADEGVPIYKKSVRGDRIEVTFLTPEFGQTQQDVLAALEDGTGWPMAVSDRVQQQALIRLAEDLVPGLPKTPSVYLMERTVGVRGAVSQEAKEAFYAASRWTLRAE
;
A
#
# COMPACT_ATOMS: atom_id res chain seq x y z
N MET A 1 -14.58 10.65 -34.15
CA MET A 1 -13.44 10.72 -33.21
C MET A 1 -12.16 10.36 -33.96
N ASN A 2 -11.09 11.12 -33.76
CA ASN A 2 -9.80 10.98 -34.43
C ASN A 2 -8.68 10.70 -33.42
N ILE A 3 -7.72 9.87 -33.81
CA ILE A 3 -6.56 9.49 -33.00
C ILE A 3 -5.29 9.71 -33.84
N THR A 4 -4.43 10.62 -33.40
CA THR A 4 -3.12 10.88 -34.02
C THR A 4 -2.03 10.22 -33.17
N VAL A 5 -1.20 9.40 -33.79
CA VAL A 5 -0.11 8.70 -33.10
C VAL A 5 1.11 9.62 -33.09
N LEU A 6 1.55 10.08 -31.92
CA LEU A 6 2.74 10.94 -31.77
C LEU A 6 3.97 10.12 -31.37
N GLY A 7 3.76 8.93 -30.80
CA GLY A 7 4.80 7.96 -30.49
C GLY A 7 4.19 6.64 -30.00
N GLY A 8 5.01 5.63 -29.74
CA GLY A 8 4.54 4.27 -29.45
C GLY A 8 4.08 3.47 -30.67
N ALA A 9 4.37 3.92 -31.90
CA ALA A 9 4.21 3.05 -33.08
C ALA A 9 5.12 1.82 -32.93
N GLU A 10 6.39 2.03 -32.58
CA GLU A 10 7.30 1.00 -32.09
C GLU A 10 7.31 1.00 -30.55
N ILE A 11 8.18 0.21 -29.92
CA ILE A 11 8.31 0.21 -28.46
C ILE A 11 8.93 1.54 -28.00
N GLY A 12 8.30 2.22 -27.04
CA GLY A 12 8.82 3.46 -26.47
C GLY A 12 8.17 4.77 -26.95
N ALA A 13 8.36 5.82 -26.14
CA ALA A 13 7.75 7.15 -26.29
C ALA A 13 6.25 7.13 -26.65
N THR A 14 5.48 6.25 -26.01
CA THR A 14 4.03 6.17 -26.24
C THR A 14 3.38 7.51 -25.95
N CYS A 15 2.69 8.05 -26.95
CA CYS A 15 1.96 9.30 -26.84
C CYS A 15 0.91 9.38 -27.96
N LEU A 16 -0.34 9.52 -27.56
CA LEU A 16 -1.49 9.48 -28.46
C LEU A 16 -2.34 10.73 -28.26
N TRP A 17 -2.69 11.38 -29.37
CA TRP A 17 -3.55 12.56 -29.37
C TRP A 17 -4.95 12.18 -29.84
N PHE A 18 -5.94 12.42 -29.00
CA PHE A 18 -7.33 12.18 -29.31
C PHE A 18 -8.06 13.49 -29.54
N ARG A 19 -8.91 13.51 -30.57
CA ARG A 19 -9.72 14.66 -30.93
C ARG A 19 -11.12 14.23 -31.32
N THR A 20 -12.11 14.82 -30.66
CA THR A 20 -13.51 14.82 -31.07
C THR A 20 -13.84 16.18 -31.70
N ALA A 21 -15.09 16.40 -32.11
CA ALA A 21 -15.52 17.70 -32.62
C ALA A 21 -15.36 18.85 -31.60
N THR A 22 -15.40 18.54 -30.29
CA THR A 22 -15.44 19.54 -29.21
C THR A 22 -14.34 19.40 -28.17
N THR A 23 -13.68 18.24 -28.11
CA THR A 23 -12.80 17.88 -26.99
C THR A 23 -11.53 17.19 -27.47
N GLU A 24 -10.40 17.59 -26.90
CA GLU A 24 -9.07 17.07 -27.21
C GLU A 24 -8.36 16.61 -25.95
N TRP A 25 -7.66 15.47 -26.01
CA TRP A 25 -6.89 14.96 -24.88
C TRP A 25 -5.68 14.16 -25.35
N LEU A 26 -4.70 14.02 -24.46
CA LEU A 26 -3.54 13.16 -24.64
C LEU A 26 -3.70 11.87 -23.84
N VAL A 27 -3.11 10.79 -24.35
CA VAL A 27 -2.91 9.57 -23.58
C VAL A 27 -1.44 9.15 -23.65
N ASP A 28 -0.87 8.96 -22.46
CA ASP A 28 0.55 8.71 -22.21
C ASP A 28 1.51 9.79 -22.77
N ALA A 29 2.70 9.83 -22.18
CA ALA A 29 3.78 10.75 -22.55
C ALA A 29 5.13 10.10 -22.18
N GLY A 30 5.54 9.12 -22.96
CA GLY A 30 6.74 8.33 -22.73
C GLY A 30 8.05 8.92 -23.25
N THR A 31 9.15 8.21 -22.99
CA THR A 31 10.44 8.39 -23.68
C THR A 31 10.94 7.09 -24.30
N ARG A 32 11.76 7.18 -25.36
CA ARG A 32 12.54 6.04 -25.90
C ARG A 32 13.89 5.92 -25.20
N MET A 33 14.44 4.71 -25.18
CA MET A 33 15.80 4.45 -24.73
C MET A 33 16.72 4.47 -25.96
N ASP A 34 17.78 5.27 -25.93
CA ASP A 34 18.91 5.24 -26.89
C ASP A 34 18.69 5.83 -28.30
N GLU A 35 17.79 6.81 -28.45
CA GLU A 35 17.64 7.57 -29.70
C GLU A 35 18.15 9.01 -29.59
N ARG A 36 18.62 9.58 -30.71
CA ARG A 36 18.93 11.03 -30.83
C ARG A 36 17.72 11.91 -30.48
N ASP A 37 16.51 11.38 -30.63
CA ASP A 37 15.25 12.02 -30.28
C ASP A 37 14.41 11.11 -29.35
N PRO A 38 14.57 11.25 -28.02
CA PRO A 38 13.87 10.38 -27.06
C PRO A 38 12.39 10.75 -26.89
N LEU A 39 11.92 11.82 -27.53
CA LEU A 39 10.60 12.40 -27.29
C LEU A 39 9.55 11.85 -28.28
N PRO A 40 8.26 11.91 -27.90
CA PRO A 40 7.20 11.81 -28.89
C PRO A 40 7.26 12.99 -29.86
N ALA A 41 6.75 12.79 -31.08
CA ALA A 41 6.76 13.77 -32.17
C ALA A 41 5.73 14.89 -31.95
N LEU A 42 5.85 15.63 -30.84
CA LEU A 42 4.95 16.72 -30.44
C LEU A 42 4.94 17.87 -31.45
N SER A 43 6.01 18.04 -32.22
CA SER A 43 6.12 19.05 -33.29
C SER A 43 5.14 18.83 -34.44
N LEU A 44 4.55 17.63 -34.56
CA LEU A 44 3.50 17.34 -35.53
C LEU A 44 2.15 17.99 -35.17
N LEU A 45 2.03 18.49 -33.93
CA LEU A 45 0.93 19.36 -33.53
C LEU A 45 1.34 20.80 -33.93
N GLU A 46 0.87 21.29 -35.08
CA GLU A 46 1.30 22.56 -35.72
C GLU A 46 1.28 23.81 -34.80
N GLU A 47 2.06 24.83 -35.17
CA GLU A 47 2.08 26.18 -34.55
C GLU A 47 0.69 26.85 -34.60
N GLY A 48 -0.12 26.64 -33.55
CA GLY A 48 -1.34 27.41 -33.34
C GLY A 48 -2.34 26.80 -32.37
N HIS A 49 -2.63 25.50 -32.46
CA HIS A 49 -3.73 24.91 -31.68
C HIS A 49 -3.56 23.40 -31.50
N ALA A 50 -3.21 23.00 -30.28
CA ALA A 50 -3.47 21.70 -29.71
C ALA A 50 -3.38 21.87 -28.19
N ASN A 51 -4.44 22.37 -27.56
CA ASN A 51 -4.48 22.60 -26.10
C ASN A 51 -5.32 21.48 -25.49
N PRO A 52 -4.72 20.33 -25.15
CA PRO A 52 -5.48 19.20 -24.66
C PRO A 52 -6.14 19.60 -23.34
N GLN A 53 -7.42 19.26 -23.19
CA GLN A 53 -8.15 19.55 -21.96
C GLN A 53 -7.79 18.56 -20.83
N ALA A 54 -7.14 17.45 -21.15
CA ALA A 54 -6.63 16.48 -20.18
C ALA A 54 -5.50 15.62 -20.75
N ILE A 55 -4.73 15.02 -19.86
CA ILE A 55 -3.75 13.97 -20.15
C ILE A 55 -4.12 12.74 -19.33
N PHE A 56 -4.33 11.57 -19.95
CA PHE A 56 -4.57 10.31 -19.23
C PHE A 56 -3.33 9.44 -19.27
N ILE A 57 -3.01 8.78 -18.16
CA ILE A 57 -1.85 7.87 -18.06
C ILE A 57 -2.34 6.45 -17.78
N THR A 58 -1.89 5.50 -18.60
CA THR A 58 -2.23 4.08 -18.48
C THR A 58 -1.49 3.43 -17.31
N HIS A 59 -0.19 3.65 -17.20
CA HIS A 59 0.67 3.08 -16.16
C HIS A 59 2.03 3.80 -16.05
N ALA A 60 2.86 3.38 -15.09
CA ALA A 60 4.04 4.12 -14.63
C ALA A 60 5.39 3.67 -15.22
N HIS A 61 5.42 2.98 -16.38
CA HIS A 61 6.69 2.70 -17.05
C HIS A 61 7.20 3.90 -17.85
N GLN A 62 8.52 3.96 -18.03
CA GLN A 62 9.22 5.14 -18.54
C GLN A 62 8.84 5.49 -20.00
N ASP A 63 8.55 4.48 -20.80
CA ASP A 63 7.97 4.53 -22.13
C ASP A 63 6.51 5.02 -22.19
N HIS A 64 5.87 5.25 -21.03
CA HIS A 64 4.53 5.85 -20.92
C HIS A 64 4.51 7.15 -20.11
N ILE A 65 5.49 7.40 -19.22
CA ILE A 65 5.52 8.63 -18.39
C ILE A 65 6.78 9.48 -18.55
N GLY A 66 7.81 9.01 -19.26
CA GLY A 66 9.14 9.61 -19.24
C GLY A 66 9.23 11.07 -19.73
N ALA A 67 8.33 11.48 -20.62
CA ALA A 67 8.22 12.85 -21.12
C ALA A 67 7.08 13.63 -20.43
N LEU A 68 6.33 13.01 -19.51
CA LEU A 68 5.15 13.60 -18.87
C LEU A 68 5.43 14.94 -18.18
N PRO A 69 6.55 15.16 -17.44
CA PRO A 69 6.81 16.47 -16.84
C PRO A 69 6.98 17.57 -17.90
N LEU A 70 7.67 17.27 -19.01
CA LEU A 70 7.84 18.19 -20.13
C LEU A 70 6.48 18.48 -20.79
N VAL A 71 5.74 17.43 -21.18
CA VAL A 71 4.43 17.55 -21.83
C VAL A 71 3.43 18.31 -20.96
N SER A 72 3.36 17.99 -19.67
CA SER A 72 2.52 18.73 -18.72
C SER A 72 2.91 20.20 -18.68
N SER A 73 4.21 20.53 -18.67
CA SER A 73 4.65 21.94 -18.67
C SER A 73 4.28 22.70 -19.95
N LEU A 74 4.21 22.03 -21.10
CA LEU A 74 3.74 22.61 -22.37
C LEU A 74 2.24 22.89 -22.33
N TYR A 75 1.47 22.10 -21.56
CA TYR A 75 0.02 22.22 -21.43
C TYR A 75 -0.40 22.51 -19.98
N PRO A 76 -0.12 23.72 -19.46
CA PRO A 76 -0.23 24.00 -18.04
C PRO A 76 -1.63 23.92 -17.44
N ASN A 77 -2.65 24.00 -18.29
CA ASN A 77 -4.06 23.95 -17.89
C ASN A 77 -4.66 22.54 -17.99
N ALA A 78 -3.93 21.56 -18.53
CA ALA A 78 -4.41 20.20 -18.70
C ALA A 78 -4.20 19.39 -17.40
N PRO A 79 -5.26 18.99 -16.67
CA PRO A 79 -5.15 18.01 -15.60
C PRO A 79 -4.61 16.67 -16.11
N VAL A 80 -3.84 15.99 -15.25
CA VAL A 80 -3.25 14.68 -15.56
C VAL A 80 -3.96 13.59 -14.76
N TYR A 81 -4.69 12.71 -15.42
CA TYR A 81 -5.43 11.60 -14.81
C TYR A 81 -4.59 10.33 -14.77
N MET A 82 -4.42 9.75 -13.58
CA MET A 82 -3.76 8.45 -13.39
C MET A 82 -4.30 7.75 -12.14
N THR A 83 -4.08 6.44 -12.02
CA THR A 83 -4.46 5.74 -10.78
C THR A 83 -3.53 6.13 -9.63
N GLN A 84 -4.02 6.01 -8.39
CA GLN A 84 -3.24 6.38 -7.20
C GLN A 84 -1.93 5.58 -7.09
N ALA A 85 -1.95 4.29 -7.43
CA ALA A 85 -0.74 3.47 -7.47
C ALA A 85 0.23 3.89 -8.59
N THR A 86 -0.29 4.28 -9.77
CA THR A 86 0.54 4.81 -10.87
C THR A 86 1.22 6.12 -10.45
N LEU A 87 0.52 7.01 -9.75
CA LEU A 87 1.10 8.26 -9.21
C LEU A 87 2.28 8.00 -8.26
N ASP A 88 2.11 7.10 -7.29
CA ASP A 88 3.17 6.81 -6.31
C ASP A 88 4.41 6.20 -6.96
N ILE A 89 4.23 5.33 -7.96
CA ILE A 89 5.33 4.76 -8.73
C ILE A 89 5.98 5.83 -9.61
N ALA A 90 5.18 6.65 -10.31
CA ALA A 90 5.67 7.71 -11.18
C ALA A 90 6.55 8.71 -10.43
N ARG A 91 6.21 9.05 -9.18
CA ARG A 91 7.04 9.89 -8.31
C ARG A 91 8.44 9.31 -8.08
N VAL A 92 8.55 8.00 -7.91
CA VAL A 92 9.85 7.34 -7.73
C VAL A 92 10.60 7.26 -9.06
N MET A 93 9.92 6.86 -10.13
CA MET A 93 10.51 6.65 -11.46
C MET A 93 11.03 7.96 -12.07
N LEU A 94 10.22 9.02 -12.07
CA LEU A 94 10.59 10.31 -12.67
C LEU A 94 11.66 11.04 -11.87
N ALA A 95 11.65 10.92 -10.53
CA ALA A 95 12.73 11.45 -9.70
C ALA A 95 14.06 10.74 -9.96
N ASP A 96 14.03 9.43 -10.21
CA ASP A 96 15.23 8.66 -10.56
C ASP A 96 15.76 9.02 -11.95
N ALA A 97 14.87 9.13 -12.94
CA ALA A 97 15.23 9.58 -14.29
C ALA A 97 15.90 10.97 -14.27
N LEU A 98 15.36 11.91 -13.48
CA LEU A 98 15.98 13.22 -13.27
C LEU A 98 17.37 13.08 -12.64
N HIS A 99 17.51 12.28 -11.59
CA HIS A 99 18.79 12.07 -10.92
C HIS A 99 19.86 11.44 -11.83
N LEU A 100 19.50 10.42 -12.62
CA LEU A 100 20.42 9.77 -13.56
C LEU A 100 20.88 10.72 -14.66
N SER A 101 19.97 11.52 -15.22
CA SER A 101 20.34 12.53 -16.23
C SER A 101 21.38 13.53 -15.72
N GLN A 102 21.36 13.84 -14.42
CA GLN A 102 22.35 14.72 -13.77
C GLN A 102 23.72 14.06 -13.62
N LEU A 103 23.74 12.76 -13.32
CA LEU A 103 24.97 11.99 -13.09
C LEU A 103 25.68 11.62 -14.39
N GLU A 104 24.91 11.25 -15.41
CA GLU A 104 25.45 10.73 -16.68
C GLU A 104 25.71 11.84 -17.70
N GLY A 105 25.39 13.11 -17.38
CA GLY A 105 25.64 14.26 -18.25
C GLY A 105 24.83 14.25 -19.55
N HIS A 106 23.76 13.46 -19.62
CA HIS A 106 22.88 13.37 -20.78
C HIS A 106 21.95 14.60 -20.84
N ALA A 107 21.44 14.90 -22.04
CA ALA A 107 20.46 15.96 -22.22
C ALA A 107 19.21 15.65 -21.36
N ARG A 108 18.86 16.57 -20.46
CA ARG A 108 17.69 16.40 -19.60
C ARG A 108 16.42 16.50 -20.44
N VAL A 109 15.56 15.48 -20.37
CA VAL A 109 14.22 15.52 -20.97
C VAL A 109 13.35 16.58 -20.29
N PHE A 110 13.48 16.72 -18.97
CA PHE A 110 12.74 17.70 -18.19
C PHE A 110 13.57 18.23 -17.00
N THR A 111 13.11 19.34 -16.43
CA THR A 111 13.72 20.02 -15.28
C THR A 111 13.03 19.66 -13.97
N GLU A 112 13.69 19.94 -12.85
CA GLU A 112 13.12 19.76 -11.51
C GLU A 112 11.83 20.58 -11.32
N ALA A 113 11.80 21.83 -11.80
CA ALA A 113 10.61 22.68 -11.74
C ALA A 113 9.42 22.11 -12.54
N GLN A 114 9.68 21.51 -13.71
CA GLN A 114 8.63 20.84 -14.49
C GLN A 114 8.11 19.59 -13.77
N LEU A 115 9.00 18.84 -13.09
CA LEU A 115 8.61 17.68 -12.30
C LEU A 115 7.78 18.07 -11.07
N GLU A 116 8.16 19.14 -10.36
CA GLU A 116 7.40 19.64 -9.22
C GLU A 116 6.01 20.14 -9.65
N GLY A 117 5.94 20.95 -10.71
CA GLY A 117 4.68 21.49 -11.24
C GLY A 117 3.73 20.43 -11.81
N LEU A 118 4.24 19.26 -12.22
CA LEU A 118 3.40 18.15 -12.66
C LEU A 118 2.44 17.69 -11.54
N TRP A 119 2.92 17.61 -10.29
CA TRP A 119 2.16 16.98 -9.21
C TRP A 119 0.89 17.73 -8.81
N ASP A 120 0.89 19.06 -8.92
CA ASP A 120 -0.28 19.90 -8.61
C ASP A 120 -1.44 19.68 -9.59
N ARG A 121 -1.12 19.17 -10.78
CA ARG A 121 -2.07 18.94 -11.88
C ARG A 121 -2.60 17.52 -11.91
N VAL A 122 -2.03 16.61 -11.11
CA VAL A 122 -2.49 15.23 -11.09
C VAL A 122 -3.87 15.15 -10.45
N ARG A 123 -4.74 14.36 -11.07
CA ARG A 123 -6.06 13.96 -10.60
C ARG A 123 -6.14 12.44 -10.57
N VAL A 124 -6.60 11.90 -9.46
CA VAL A 124 -6.65 10.45 -9.26
C VAL A 124 -7.91 9.89 -9.88
N MET A 125 -7.76 8.92 -10.78
CA MET A 125 -8.88 8.12 -11.27
C MET A 125 -8.91 6.74 -10.59
N GLY A 126 -10.13 6.25 -10.33
CA GLY A 126 -10.32 4.89 -9.84
C GLY A 126 -10.00 3.85 -10.91
N GLN A 127 -9.55 2.66 -10.51
CA GLN A 127 -9.47 1.49 -11.38
C GLN A 127 -10.84 0.79 -11.43
N ASP A 128 -11.21 0.24 -12.59
CA ASP A 128 -12.51 -0.40 -12.82
C ASP A 128 -13.69 0.57 -12.60
N LYS A 129 -13.53 1.84 -13.01
CA LYS A 129 -14.50 2.92 -12.83
C LYS A 129 -14.78 3.63 -14.15
N ALA A 130 -15.93 4.29 -14.24
CA ALA A 130 -16.26 5.18 -15.35
C ALA A 130 -16.63 6.56 -14.83
N PHE A 131 -16.25 7.60 -15.57
CA PHE A 131 -16.59 8.99 -15.29
C PHE A 131 -16.76 9.75 -16.60
N ARG A 132 -17.33 10.95 -16.51
CA ARG A 132 -17.51 11.84 -17.65
C ARG A 132 -16.42 12.91 -17.66
N PHE A 133 -15.84 13.11 -18.82
CA PHE A 133 -14.90 14.20 -19.11
C PHE A 133 -15.45 14.93 -20.33
N GLU A 134 -15.97 16.14 -20.13
CA GLU A 134 -16.70 16.89 -21.17
C GLU A 134 -17.87 16.07 -21.76
N ASN A 135 -17.87 15.84 -23.07
CA ASN A 135 -18.82 14.98 -23.79
C ASN A 135 -18.34 13.53 -23.95
N VAL A 136 -17.21 13.16 -23.35
CA VAL A 136 -16.58 11.84 -23.47
C VAL A 136 -16.81 11.06 -22.18
N ARG A 137 -17.30 9.83 -22.30
CA ARG A 137 -17.30 8.85 -21.21
C ARG A 137 -15.94 8.16 -21.19
N VAL A 138 -15.23 8.28 -20.07
CA VAL A 138 -13.96 7.61 -19.82
C VAL A 138 -14.20 6.44 -18.88
N SER A 139 -13.79 5.24 -19.28
CA SER A 139 -13.83 4.02 -18.47
C SER A 139 -12.42 3.49 -18.25
N THR A 140 -12.11 3.07 -17.03
CA THR A 140 -10.83 2.45 -16.69
C THR A 140 -11.06 0.97 -16.42
N TYR A 141 -10.15 0.12 -16.88
CA TYR A 141 -10.17 -1.32 -16.63
C TYR A 141 -8.80 -1.76 -16.16
N SER A 142 -8.71 -2.62 -15.16
CA SER A 142 -7.43 -3.17 -14.71
C SER A 142 -6.72 -3.90 -15.84
N ALA A 143 -5.51 -3.48 -16.20
CA ALA A 143 -4.74 -4.07 -17.31
C ALA A 143 -3.93 -5.31 -16.90
N GLY A 144 -3.74 -5.54 -15.60
CA GLY A 144 -3.01 -6.70 -15.08
C GLY A 144 -1.48 -6.72 -15.32
N HIS A 145 -0.94 -5.67 -15.94
CA HIS A 145 0.48 -5.55 -16.30
C HIS A 145 1.39 -5.22 -15.10
N ILE A 146 1.20 -4.05 -14.49
CA ILE A 146 1.84 -3.64 -13.24
C ILE A 146 0.82 -3.09 -12.24
N LEU A 147 1.24 -2.88 -10.99
CA LEU A 147 0.39 -2.29 -9.96
C LEU A 147 -0.20 -0.95 -10.42
N GLY A 148 -1.53 -0.87 -10.47
CA GLY A 148 -2.26 0.34 -10.87
C GLY A 148 -2.46 0.53 -12.37
N ALA A 149 -1.92 -0.35 -13.23
CA ALA A 149 -2.07 -0.24 -14.67
C ALA A 149 -3.52 -0.36 -15.12
N VAL A 150 -3.92 0.48 -16.09
CA VAL A 150 -5.27 0.49 -16.65
C VAL A 150 -5.30 0.57 -18.17
N ALA A 151 -6.26 -0.16 -18.75
CA ALA A 151 -6.79 0.11 -20.07
C ALA A 151 -7.85 1.22 -19.98
N LEU A 152 -7.97 2.03 -21.03
CA LEU A 152 -8.84 3.20 -21.10
C LEU A 152 -9.85 3.03 -22.23
N GLY A 153 -11.14 3.08 -21.90
CA GLY A 153 -12.23 3.17 -22.87
C GLY A 153 -12.73 4.60 -22.99
N PHE A 154 -12.84 5.11 -24.22
CA PHE A 154 -13.41 6.41 -24.53
C PHE A 154 -14.65 6.21 -25.40
N GLU A 155 -15.79 6.73 -24.97
CA GLU A 155 -17.07 6.62 -25.68
C GLU A 155 -17.74 7.99 -25.82
N THR A 156 -18.28 8.25 -27.00
CA THR A 156 -19.04 9.45 -27.38
C THR A 156 -20.34 9.03 -28.06
N ALA A 157 -21.36 9.89 -28.07
CA ALA A 157 -22.70 9.50 -28.56
C ALA A 157 -22.66 9.34 -30.07
N ASP A 158 -22.07 10.33 -30.73
CA ASP A 158 -22.17 10.52 -32.16
C ASP A 158 -20.88 10.10 -32.89
N GLU A 159 -19.77 9.96 -32.16
CA GLU A 159 -18.44 9.76 -32.74
C GLU A 159 -17.81 8.38 -32.44
N GLY A 160 -18.56 7.50 -31.77
CA GLY A 160 -18.19 6.11 -31.50
C GLY A 160 -17.38 5.88 -30.22
N SER A 161 -16.80 4.68 -30.14
CA SER A 161 -16.09 4.16 -28.98
C SER A 161 -14.73 3.54 -29.33
N VAL A 162 -13.71 3.84 -28.51
CA VAL A 162 -12.37 3.26 -28.64
C VAL A 162 -11.86 2.73 -27.31
N LEU A 163 -11.31 1.52 -27.33
CA LEU A 163 -10.59 0.91 -26.21
C LEU A 163 -9.09 0.96 -26.47
N LEU A 164 -8.38 1.68 -25.63
CA LEU A 164 -6.92 1.70 -25.56
C LEU A 164 -6.46 0.74 -24.47
N THR A 165 -5.67 -0.28 -24.81
CA THR A 165 -5.26 -1.27 -23.81
C THR A 165 -4.13 -0.80 -22.90
N GLY A 166 -3.26 0.09 -23.40
CA GLY A 166 -1.90 0.22 -22.85
C GLY A 166 -1.19 -1.13 -22.89
N ASP A 167 -0.25 -1.32 -21.96
CA ASP A 167 0.38 -2.63 -21.73
C ASP A 167 -0.47 -3.47 -20.78
N TYR A 168 -0.70 -4.73 -21.13
CA TYR A 168 -1.61 -5.62 -20.39
C TYR A 168 -1.18 -7.09 -20.38
N SER A 169 -1.59 -7.78 -19.32
CA SER A 169 -1.45 -9.24 -19.17
C SER A 169 -2.82 -9.86 -18.95
N VAL A 170 -3.17 -10.89 -19.71
CA VAL A 170 -4.43 -11.62 -19.50
C VAL A 170 -4.29 -12.62 -18.35
N ALA A 171 -3.18 -13.35 -18.30
CA ALA A 171 -2.92 -14.29 -17.23
C ALA A 171 -2.57 -13.57 -15.91
N PRO A 172 -3.13 -14.00 -14.76
CA PRO A 172 -2.77 -13.43 -13.47
C PRO A 172 -1.34 -13.83 -13.07
N GLY A 173 -0.58 -12.86 -12.57
CA GLY A 173 0.68 -13.10 -11.88
C GLY A 173 0.48 -13.54 -10.42
N ARG A 174 1.59 -13.63 -9.69
CA ARG A 174 1.63 -13.90 -8.25
C ARG A 174 1.33 -12.66 -7.43
N LEU A 175 1.62 -11.46 -7.96
CA LEU A 175 1.32 -10.17 -7.33
C LEU A 175 0.04 -9.52 -7.84
N ILE A 176 -0.12 -9.39 -9.15
CA ILE A 176 -1.19 -8.64 -9.79
C ILE A 176 -2.10 -9.62 -10.56
N GLY A 177 -3.41 -9.37 -10.55
CA GLY A 177 -4.36 -10.15 -11.34
C GLY A 177 -4.21 -9.87 -12.84
N GLY A 178 -4.93 -10.61 -13.69
CA GLY A 178 -4.96 -10.33 -15.12
C GLY A 178 -5.86 -9.14 -15.50
N LEU A 179 -5.91 -8.86 -16.80
CA LEU A 179 -6.83 -7.93 -17.44
C LEU A 179 -8.28 -8.23 -17.01
N ARG A 180 -9.04 -7.20 -16.63
CA ARG A 180 -10.45 -7.32 -16.26
C ARG A 180 -11.33 -6.44 -17.15
N LEU A 181 -11.80 -7.00 -18.25
CA LEU A 181 -12.87 -6.42 -19.04
C LEU A 181 -14.23 -6.99 -18.59
N PRO A 182 -15.25 -6.15 -18.33
CA PRO A 182 -16.61 -6.62 -18.10
C PRO A 182 -17.11 -7.50 -19.25
N GLN A 183 -17.92 -8.51 -18.93
CA GLN A 183 -18.50 -9.36 -19.96
C GLN A 183 -19.37 -8.53 -20.91
N GLY A 184 -19.17 -8.68 -22.21
CA GLY A 184 -19.90 -7.90 -23.22
C GLY A 184 -19.37 -6.49 -23.43
N THR A 185 -18.17 -6.16 -22.92
CA THR A 185 -17.42 -4.99 -23.36
C THR A 185 -17.33 -5.00 -24.89
N HIS A 186 -17.71 -3.89 -25.51
CA HIS A 186 -17.68 -3.70 -26.95
C HIS A 186 -17.14 -2.31 -27.24
N SER A 187 -16.33 -2.19 -28.29
CA SER A 187 -15.80 -0.91 -28.77
C SER A 187 -15.75 -0.93 -30.29
N ASP A 188 -16.01 0.19 -30.96
CA ASP A 188 -15.94 0.29 -32.42
C ASP A 188 -14.50 0.11 -32.92
N ALA A 189 -13.54 0.68 -32.19
CA ALA A 189 -12.11 0.52 -32.43
C ALA A 189 -11.35 0.03 -31.19
N VAL A 190 -10.25 -0.68 -31.40
CA VAL A 190 -9.29 -1.07 -30.36
C VAL A 190 -7.89 -0.62 -30.79
N LEU A 191 -7.18 0.08 -29.90
CA LEU A 191 -5.75 0.35 -30.06
C LEU A 191 -4.99 -0.45 -29.01
N THR A 192 -4.19 -1.41 -29.46
CA THR A 192 -3.62 -2.44 -28.58
C THR A 192 -2.12 -2.64 -28.78
N GLU A 193 -1.41 -2.97 -27.69
CA GLU A 193 0.01 -3.33 -27.75
C GLU A 193 0.24 -4.59 -28.60
N SER A 194 1.48 -4.74 -29.09
CA SER A 194 1.87 -5.86 -29.94
C SER A 194 3.22 -6.44 -29.55
N THR A 195 3.72 -6.16 -28.33
CA THR A 195 5.07 -6.53 -27.85
C THR A 195 5.44 -8.00 -28.09
N TYR A 196 4.50 -8.92 -27.84
CA TYR A 196 4.69 -10.37 -28.05
C TYR A 196 3.83 -10.93 -29.19
N GLY A 197 3.42 -10.07 -30.14
CA GLY A 197 2.56 -10.43 -31.26
C GLY A 197 3.11 -11.50 -32.21
N SER A 198 4.41 -11.80 -32.18
CA SER A 198 5.05 -12.88 -32.96
C SER A 198 5.31 -14.15 -32.15
N ARG A 199 5.14 -14.12 -30.82
CA ARG A 199 5.63 -15.16 -29.90
C ARG A 199 4.49 -15.75 -29.07
N LEU A 200 4.70 -16.97 -28.58
CA LEU A 200 3.83 -17.64 -27.61
C LEU A 200 4.60 -17.85 -26.31
N HIS A 201 3.92 -17.70 -25.18
CA HIS A 201 4.56 -17.94 -23.89
C HIS A 201 4.68 -19.44 -23.60
N SER A 202 5.83 -19.83 -23.06
CA SER A 202 5.96 -21.11 -22.36
C SER A 202 5.05 -21.11 -21.13
N PRO A 203 4.57 -22.28 -20.68
CA PRO A 203 3.74 -22.37 -19.47
C PRO A 203 4.42 -21.70 -18.28
N ARG A 204 3.78 -20.66 -17.74
CA ARG A 204 4.37 -19.82 -16.67
C ARG A 204 4.81 -20.64 -15.47
N ALA A 205 4.00 -21.61 -15.03
CA ALA A 205 4.32 -22.47 -13.89
C ALA A 205 5.63 -23.26 -14.11
N GLN A 206 5.91 -23.70 -15.34
CA GLN A 206 7.16 -24.36 -15.67
C GLN A 206 8.32 -23.36 -15.61
N GLN A 207 8.19 -22.18 -16.21
CA GLN A 207 9.22 -21.13 -16.16
C GLN A 207 9.55 -20.70 -14.73
N GLU A 208 8.55 -20.61 -13.85
CA GLU A 208 8.74 -20.34 -12.43
C GLU A 208 9.50 -21.47 -11.73
N SER A 209 9.15 -22.73 -11.98
CA SER A 209 9.86 -23.89 -11.41
C SER A 209 11.30 -23.97 -11.90
N ASP A 210 11.52 -23.80 -13.21
CA ASP A 210 12.84 -23.83 -13.84
C ASP A 210 13.73 -22.73 -13.24
N LEU A 211 13.22 -21.51 -13.09
CA LEU A 211 13.99 -20.42 -12.49
C LEU A 211 14.40 -20.76 -11.05
N VAL A 212 13.46 -21.23 -10.23
CA VAL A 212 13.70 -21.59 -8.83
C VAL A 212 14.73 -22.71 -8.71
N GLU A 213 14.60 -23.76 -9.51
CA GLU A 213 15.52 -24.90 -9.51
C GLU A 213 16.93 -24.50 -9.93
N GLN A 214 17.04 -23.65 -10.95
CA GLN A 214 18.32 -23.18 -11.46
C GLN A 214 18.99 -22.20 -10.48
N VAL A 215 18.21 -21.36 -9.79
CA VAL A 215 18.71 -20.52 -8.70
C VAL A 215 19.24 -21.39 -7.57
N SER A 216 18.48 -22.38 -7.11
CA SER A 216 18.92 -23.29 -6.04
C SER A 216 20.19 -24.04 -6.42
N ALA A 217 20.22 -24.62 -7.63
CA ALA A 217 21.36 -25.42 -8.09
C ALA A 217 22.68 -24.63 -8.13
N VAL A 218 22.63 -23.37 -8.58
CA VAL A 218 23.80 -22.48 -8.62
C VAL A 218 24.27 -22.14 -7.21
N LEU A 219 23.33 -21.81 -6.30
CA LEU A 219 23.66 -21.46 -4.92
C LEU A 219 24.20 -22.65 -4.12
N ASP A 220 23.66 -23.85 -4.34
CA ASP A 220 24.14 -25.09 -3.72
C ASP A 220 25.56 -25.46 -4.18
N GLN A 221 25.96 -25.04 -5.38
CA GLN A 221 27.34 -25.15 -5.89
C GLN A 221 28.26 -24.02 -5.41
N GLY A 222 27.75 -23.11 -4.56
CA GLY A 222 28.52 -22.00 -4.01
C GLY A 222 28.72 -20.84 -4.99
N GLY A 223 27.88 -20.70 -6.02
CA GLY A 223 27.90 -19.59 -6.97
C GLY A 223 26.83 -18.54 -6.68
N PHE A 224 27.08 -17.30 -7.09
CA PHE A 224 26.09 -16.21 -7.03
C PHE A 224 25.14 -16.28 -8.22
N VAL A 225 23.90 -15.85 -7.99
CA VAL A 225 22.91 -15.66 -9.06
C VAL A 225 22.57 -14.19 -9.15
N LEU A 226 22.67 -13.62 -10.35
CA LEU A 226 22.19 -12.28 -10.66
C LEU A 226 20.91 -12.39 -11.50
N ILE A 227 19.86 -11.70 -11.07
CA ILE A 227 18.61 -11.53 -11.82
C ILE A 227 18.42 -10.04 -12.11
N PRO A 228 18.84 -9.56 -13.29
CA PRO A 228 18.49 -8.22 -13.76
C PRO A 228 16.99 -8.17 -14.04
N ALA A 229 16.31 -7.19 -13.46
CA ALA A 229 14.87 -7.01 -13.61
C ALA A 229 14.47 -5.53 -13.69
N PHE A 230 13.37 -5.24 -14.39
CA PHE A 230 12.76 -3.92 -14.35
C PHE A 230 12.35 -3.56 -12.92
N ALA A 231 12.62 -2.32 -12.53
CA ALA A 231 12.41 -1.83 -11.17
C ALA A 231 10.96 -1.96 -10.70
N VAL A 232 10.02 -1.86 -11.63
CA VAL A 232 8.57 -1.94 -11.41
C VAL A 232 8.02 -3.14 -12.17
N GLY A 233 7.24 -3.98 -11.48
CA GLY A 233 6.58 -5.15 -12.04
C GLY A 233 7.46 -6.40 -11.92
N ARG A 234 8.40 -6.58 -12.85
CA ARG A 234 9.19 -7.82 -12.98
C ARG A 234 9.94 -8.18 -11.70
N ALA A 235 10.67 -7.24 -11.12
CA ALA A 235 11.49 -7.52 -9.94
C ALA A 235 10.65 -7.99 -8.76
N GLN A 236 9.52 -7.33 -8.49
CA GLN A 236 8.61 -7.72 -7.42
C GLN A 236 8.04 -9.11 -7.66
N GLU A 237 7.65 -9.43 -8.90
CA GLU A 237 7.09 -10.72 -9.27
C GLU A 237 8.11 -11.86 -9.04
N VAL A 238 9.36 -11.66 -9.47
CA VAL A 238 10.47 -12.62 -9.22
C VAL A 238 10.69 -12.82 -7.73
N LEU A 239 10.68 -11.75 -6.93
CA LEU A 239 10.87 -11.85 -5.48
C LEU A 239 9.79 -12.72 -4.84
N ILE A 240 8.54 -12.57 -5.25
CA ILE A 240 7.44 -13.39 -4.72
C ILE A 240 7.53 -14.84 -5.18
N ILE A 241 7.95 -15.10 -6.42
CA ILE A 241 8.19 -16.47 -6.89
C ILE A 241 9.24 -17.16 -6.01
N LEU A 242 10.38 -16.48 -5.76
CA LEU A 242 11.46 -17.02 -4.94
C LEU A 242 11.07 -17.15 -3.46
N GLN A 243 10.42 -16.16 -2.87
CA GLN A 243 9.94 -16.23 -1.48
C GLN A 243 8.90 -17.33 -1.29
N ASN A 244 7.97 -17.50 -2.23
CA ASN A 244 6.98 -18.58 -2.17
C ASN A 244 7.68 -19.94 -2.26
N ALA A 245 8.65 -20.09 -3.15
CA ALA A 245 9.45 -21.31 -3.25
C ALA A 245 10.14 -21.61 -1.92
N LEU A 246 10.90 -20.66 -1.36
CA LEU A 246 11.60 -20.82 -0.08
C LEU A 246 10.66 -21.14 1.10
N ARG A 247 9.40 -20.68 1.05
CA ARG A 247 8.42 -20.92 2.12
C ARG A 247 7.70 -22.26 2.00
N TYR A 248 7.44 -22.73 0.78
CA TYR A 248 6.52 -23.85 0.55
C TYR A 248 7.20 -25.11 0.00
N ARG A 249 8.36 -24.99 -0.65
CA ARG A 249 9.15 -26.12 -1.16
C ARG A 249 10.14 -26.58 -0.10
N LYS A 250 9.91 -27.76 0.49
CA LYS A 250 10.78 -28.34 1.53
C LYS A 250 12.07 -28.96 0.97
N ASP A 251 12.10 -29.22 -0.32
CA ASP A 251 13.25 -29.76 -1.06
C ASP A 251 14.32 -28.69 -1.33
N LEU A 252 14.00 -27.41 -1.19
CA LEU A 252 14.95 -26.32 -1.39
C LEU A 252 15.69 -26.00 -0.10
N ARG A 253 17.00 -25.82 -0.23
CA ARG A 253 17.82 -25.26 0.86
C ARG A 253 17.53 -23.76 0.98
N PRO A 254 17.33 -23.21 2.20
CA PRO A 254 17.20 -21.77 2.37
C PRO A 254 18.44 -21.04 1.87
N PHE A 255 18.24 -19.98 1.08
CA PHE A 255 19.31 -19.17 0.53
C PHE A 255 19.05 -17.66 0.68
N PRO A 256 20.10 -16.81 0.71
CA PRO A 256 19.93 -15.37 0.86
C PRO A 256 19.36 -14.73 -0.42
N LEU A 257 18.31 -13.92 -0.25
CA LEU A 257 17.81 -13.01 -1.28
C LEU A 257 18.33 -11.59 -1.02
N VAL A 258 18.94 -10.99 -2.03
CA VAL A 258 19.48 -9.63 -1.98
C VAL A 258 18.75 -8.77 -3.00
N VAL A 259 18.34 -7.57 -2.60
CA VAL A 259 17.64 -6.61 -3.47
C VAL A 259 18.40 -5.29 -3.50
N ASP A 260 18.66 -4.79 -4.71
CA ASP A 260 19.35 -3.51 -4.94
C ASP A 260 18.66 -2.69 -6.05
N GLY A 261 19.14 -1.48 -6.27
CA GLY A 261 18.65 -0.56 -7.27
C GLY A 261 17.29 0.03 -6.90
N LEU A 262 16.55 0.46 -7.92
CA LEU A 262 15.23 1.07 -7.75
C LEU A 262 14.20 0.10 -7.15
N VAL A 263 14.40 -1.21 -7.32
CA VAL A 263 13.52 -2.26 -6.79
C VAL A 263 13.19 -2.04 -5.32
N ARG A 264 14.20 -1.65 -4.51
CA ARG A 264 14.05 -1.40 -3.06
C ARG A 264 13.06 -0.28 -2.73
N ARG A 265 12.92 0.71 -3.62
CA ARG A 265 12.04 1.88 -3.43
C ARG A 265 10.61 1.57 -3.87
N ILE A 266 10.45 0.63 -4.80
CA ILE A 266 9.15 0.23 -5.36
C ILE A 266 8.46 -0.82 -4.48
N CYS A 267 9.20 -1.74 -3.86
CA CYS A 267 8.61 -2.80 -3.01
C CYS A 267 7.63 -2.28 -1.93
N PRO A 268 7.94 -1.22 -1.16
CA PRO A 268 7.01 -0.68 -0.16
C PRO A 268 5.72 -0.12 -0.78
N ILE A 269 5.76 0.36 -2.03
CA ILE A 269 4.56 0.88 -2.70
C ILE A 269 3.55 -0.27 -2.89
N TYR A 270 3.99 -1.45 -3.33
CA TYR A 270 3.11 -2.62 -3.49
C TYR A 270 2.42 -3.02 -2.17
N GLU A 271 3.08 -2.85 -1.04
CA GLU A 271 2.51 -3.15 0.29
C GLU A 271 1.41 -2.16 0.70
N SER A 272 1.43 -0.92 0.18
CA SER A 272 0.42 0.10 0.45
C SER A 272 -0.92 -0.14 -0.28
N TYR A 273 -0.97 -1.06 -1.24
CA TYR A 273 -2.17 -1.33 -2.07
C TYR A 273 -2.68 -2.78 -1.95
N PRO A 274 -3.02 -3.28 -0.73
CA PRO A 274 -3.48 -4.67 -0.53
C PRO A 274 -4.75 -5.02 -1.33
N HIS A 275 -5.57 -4.04 -1.69
CA HIS A 275 -6.79 -4.24 -2.47
C HIS A 275 -6.53 -4.49 -3.96
N LEU A 276 -5.36 -4.08 -4.48
CA LEU A 276 -4.93 -4.33 -5.87
C LEU A 276 -4.10 -5.60 -6.03
N LEU A 277 -3.63 -6.18 -4.92
CA LEU A 277 -2.87 -7.42 -4.92
C LEU A 277 -3.78 -8.64 -5.12
N HIS A 278 -3.23 -9.67 -5.75
CA HIS A 278 -3.90 -10.91 -6.08
C HIS A 278 -3.31 -12.11 -5.31
N GLY A 279 -4.08 -13.20 -5.20
CA GLY A 279 -3.60 -14.51 -4.76
C GLY A 279 -2.86 -14.56 -3.42
N SER A 280 -1.70 -15.22 -3.43
CA SER A 280 -0.88 -15.49 -2.23
C SER A 280 -0.25 -14.23 -1.65
N ALA A 281 0.02 -13.21 -2.48
CA ALA A 281 0.62 -11.95 -2.04
C ALA A 281 -0.32 -11.19 -1.10
N LYS A 282 -1.59 -11.04 -1.49
CA LYS A 282 -2.63 -10.44 -0.63
C LYS A 282 -2.77 -11.16 0.71
N ARG A 283 -2.79 -12.50 0.69
CA ARG A 283 -2.88 -13.32 1.91
C ARG A 283 -1.65 -13.14 2.81
N THR A 284 -0.46 -13.13 2.21
CA THR A 284 0.80 -12.92 2.93
C THR A 284 0.80 -11.56 3.64
N LEU A 285 0.43 -10.50 2.93
CA LEU A 285 0.39 -9.15 3.48
C LEU A 285 -0.63 -9.05 4.63
N HIS A 286 -1.83 -9.63 4.49
CA HIS A 286 -2.83 -9.64 5.57
C HIS A 286 -2.38 -10.43 6.81
N THR A 287 -1.64 -11.52 6.64
CA THR A 287 -1.25 -12.41 7.76
C THR A 287 0.04 -11.99 8.45
N LYS A 288 1.03 -11.52 7.69
CA LYS A 288 2.35 -11.15 8.21
C LYS A 288 2.55 -9.63 8.35
N GLY A 289 1.64 -8.83 7.80
CA GLY A 289 1.76 -7.36 7.76
C GLY A 289 2.80 -6.83 6.77
N ARG A 290 3.57 -7.72 6.10
CA ARG A 290 4.57 -7.37 5.08
C ARG A 290 4.65 -8.42 3.99
N LEU A 291 4.97 -7.96 2.78
CA LEU A 291 5.15 -8.77 1.57
C LEU A 291 6.64 -9.07 1.33
N PHE A 292 7.49 -8.03 1.43
CA PHE A 292 8.95 -8.09 1.22
C PHE A 292 9.70 -7.97 2.55
N ALA A 293 9.50 -8.94 3.45
CA ALA A 293 10.05 -8.89 4.81
C ALA A 293 11.60 -8.92 4.83
N PRO A 294 12.26 -8.09 5.67
CA PRO A 294 13.73 -8.09 5.80
C PRO A 294 14.34 -9.40 6.30
N GLU A 295 13.53 -10.23 6.97
CA GLU A 295 13.92 -11.57 7.42
C GLU A 295 14.18 -12.52 6.23
N ASP A 296 13.48 -12.28 5.11
CA ASP A 296 13.61 -13.05 3.88
C ASP A 296 14.54 -12.36 2.86
N ILE A 297 14.70 -11.03 2.94
CA ILE A 297 15.35 -10.20 1.91
C ILE A 297 16.30 -9.16 2.52
N THR A 298 17.53 -9.10 2.02
CA THR A 298 18.50 -8.03 2.34
C THR A 298 18.44 -6.90 1.31
N PHE A 299 18.02 -5.71 1.73
CA PHE A 299 18.00 -4.52 0.88
C PHE A 299 19.32 -3.74 0.94
N ILE A 300 19.95 -3.56 -0.22
CA ILE A 300 21.20 -2.83 -0.41
C ILE A 300 20.93 -1.34 -0.61
N ARG A 301 21.67 -0.50 0.12
CA ARG A 301 21.47 0.96 0.17
C ARG A 301 22.71 1.76 -0.21
N SER A 302 23.89 1.16 -0.27
CA SER A 302 25.13 1.85 -0.61
C SER A 302 26.09 1.01 -1.46
N PRO A 303 27.01 1.62 -2.21
CA PRO A 303 28.04 0.92 -2.96
C PRO A 303 28.92 0.00 -2.09
N GLU A 304 29.23 0.40 -0.85
CA GLU A 304 30.03 -0.40 0.08
C GLU A 304 29.32 -1.70 0.44
N GLN A 305 28.00 -1.65 0.64
CA GLN A 305 27.19 -2.85 0.88
C GLN A 305 27.19 -3.79 -0.32
N ARG A 306 27.27 -3.27 -1.57
CA ARG A 306 27.40 -4.13 -2.76
C ARG A 306 28.69 -4.94 -2.74
N ASN A 307 29.79 -4.29 -2.36
CA ASN A 307 31.08 -4.97 -2.21
C ASN A 307 31.02 -6.03 -1.10
N LEU A 308 30.38 -5.73 0.04
CA LEU A 308 30.20 -6.70 1.13
C LEU A 308 29.37 -7.91 0.70
N VAL A 309 28.34 -7.74 -0.14
CA VAL A 309 27.57 -8.85 -0.70
C VAL A 309 28.47 -9.77 -1.52
N LEU A 310 29.31 -9.21 -2.40
CA LEU A 310 30.23 -9.98 -3.24
C LEU A 310 31.36 -10.67 -2.45
N GLN A 311 31.74 -10.12 -1.28
CA GLN A 311 32.71 -10.73 -0.37
C GLN A 311 32.08 -11.76 0.59
N GLY A 312 30.75 -11.78 0.67
CA GLY A 312 29.99 -12.64 1.56
C GLY A 312 29.70 -14.03 1.00
N LYS A 313 28.71 -14.70 1.59
CA LYS A 313 28.21 -15.97 1.08
C LYS A 313 27.42 -15.75 -0.22
N PRO A 314 27.47 -16.71 -1.16
CA PRO A 314 26.67 -16.67 -2.38
C PRO A 314 25.19 -16.42 -2.11
N ALA A 315 24.59 -15.55 -2.92
CA ALA A 315 23.22 -15.08 -2.79
C ALA A 315 22.56 -14.91 -4.15
N CYS A 316 21.23 -14.91 -4.16
CA CYS A 316 20.45 -14.51 -5.33
C CYS A 316 20.16 -13.00 -5.27
N ILE A 317 20.72 -12.25 -6.20
CA ILE A 317 20.68 -10.79 -6.27
C ILE A 317 19.66 -10.38 -7.33
N VAL A 318 18.55 -9.74 -6.92
CA VAL A 318 17.54 -9.16 -7.81
C VAL A 318 17.73 -7.64 -7.86
N THR A 319 17.98 -7.09 -9.04
CA THR A 319 18.35 -5.67 -9.16
C THR A 319 17.99 -5.07 -10.51
N SER A 320 17.91 -3.74 -10.56
CA SER A 320 17.75 -2.96 -11.80
C SER A 320 19.11 -2.62 -12.45
N SER A 321 19.22 -2.48 -13.78
CA SER A 321 18.15 -2.48 -14.79
C SER A 321 17.93 -3.85 -15.48
N GLY A 322 16.69 -4.11 -15.92
CA GLY A 322 16.25 -5.41 -16.47
C GLY A 322 16.85 -5.81 -17.82
N MET A 323 17.43 -4.86 -18.56
CA MET A 323 18.09 -5.10 -19.84
C MET A 323 19.63 -4.94 -19.76
N LEU A 324 20.18 -4.84 -18.54
CA LEU A 324 21.61 -4.57 -18.31
C LEU A 324 22.10 -3.27 -18.97
N SER A 325 21.23 -2.27 -19.10
CA SER A 325 21.57 -0.96 -19.68
C SER A 325 22.38 -0.07 -18.74
N GLY A 326 22.30 -0.28 -17.42
CA GLY A 326 22.93 0.60 -16.46
C GLY A 326 22.73 0.18 -15.01
N GLY A 327 23.22 1.05 -14.12
CA GLY A 327 23.01 0.94 -12.68
C GLY A 327 23.66 -0.30 -12.03
N PRO A 328 23.11 -0.76 -10.89
CA PRO A 328 23.74 -1.83 -10.11
C PRO A 328 23.82 -3.18 -10.84
N ALA A 329 22.91 -3.46 -11.79
CA ALA A 329 22.97 -4.69 -12.58
C ALA A 329 24.31 -4.81 -13.35
N LEU A 330 24.82 -3.73 -13.93
CA LEU A 330 26.13 -3.73 -14.60
C LEU A 330 27.29 -3.94 -13.61
N PHE A 331 27.21 -3.34 -12.42
CA PHE A 331 28.20 -3.54 -11.37
C PHE A 331 28.32 -5.03 -10.99
N TYR A 332 27.19 -5.69 -10.72
CA TYR A 332 27.18 -7.11 -10.37
C TYR A 332 27.58 -7.98 -11.57
N ALA A 333 27.06 -7.70 -12.77
CA ALA A 333 27.38 -8.50 -13.94
C ALA A 333 28.89 -8.48 -14.24
N GLY A 334 29.53 -7.31 -14.13
CA GLY A 334 30.99 -7.19 -14.30
C GLY A 334 31.82 -7.90 -13.23
N ALA A 335 31.27 -8.21 -12.06
CA ALA A 335 31.93 -9.00 -11.03
C ALA A 335 31.67 -10.52 -11.17
N LEU A 336 30.50 -10.88 -11.69
CA LEU A 336 30.00 -12.26 -11.64
C LEU A 336 30.24 -13.06 -12.92
N LEU A 337 30.32 -12.41 -14.09
CA LEU A 337 30.33 -13.09 -15.38
C LEU A 337 31.58 -13.92 -15.68
N ASP A 338 32.75 -13.60 -15.10
CA ASP A 338 34.01 -14.33 -15.33
C ASP A 338 34.16 -15.60 -14.46
N GLN A 339 33.14 -15.95 -13.67
CA GLN A 339 33.19 -17.11 -12.79
C GLN A 339 32.26 -18.21 -13.30
N THR A 340 32.77 -19.44 -13.40
CA THR A 340 32.03 -20.59 -13.98
C THR A 340 30.92 -21.14 -13.09
N ASN A 341 30.99 -20.90 -11.78
CA ASN A 341 29.97 -21.30 -10.82
C ASN A 341 28.82 -20.31 -10.71
N ASN A 342 28.96 -19.08 -11.21
CA ASN A 342 27.93 -18.05 -11.12
C ASN A 342 26.91 -18.16 -12.25
N ALA A 343 25.78 -17.46 -12.08
CA ALA A 343 24.77 -17.34 -13.13
C ALA A 343 24.17 -15.94 -13.25
N VAL A 344 23.76 -15.59 -14.47
CA VAL A 344 22.96 -14.41 -14.80
C VAL A 344 21.68 -14.87 -15.48
N PHE A 345 20.53 -14.65 -14.85
CA PHE A 345 19.23 -15.07 -15.35
C PHE A 345 18.36 -13.87 -15.71
N LEU A 346 18.08 -13.69 -16.99
CA LEU A 346 17.18 -12.66 -17.51
C LEU A 346 15.74 -13.17 -17.42
N THR A 347 14.80 -12.27 -17.10
CA THR A 347 13.42 -12.67 -16.75
C THR A 347 12.32 -11.91 -17.50
N GLY A 348 12.69 -11.01 -18.42
CA GLY A 348 11.75 -10.18 -19.19
C GLY A 348 12.19 -10.01 -20.64
N TYR A 349 11.40 -9.25 -21.41
CA TYR A 349 11.75 -8.87 -22.78
C TYR A 349 13.14 -8.22 -22.83
N GLN A 350 13.89 -8.53 -23.89
CA GLN A 350 15.20 -7.98 -24.16
C GLN A 350 15.18 -7.43 -25.58
N ASP A 351 15.26 -6.11 -25.67
CA ASP A 351 15.36 -5.40 -26.94
C ASP A 351 16.56 -5.91 -27.75
N GLU A 352 16.46 -5.97 -29.08
CA GLU A 352 17.52 -6.55 -29.93
C GLU A 352 18.88 -5.86 -29.77
N GLU A 353 18.86 -4.56 -29.49
CA GLU A 353 20.04 -3.73 -29.32
C GLU A 353 20.56 -3.71 -27.88
N SER A 354 19.77 -4.22 -26.93
CA SER A 354 20.12 -4.16 -25.51
C SER A 354 21.36 -4.98 -25.12
N PRO A 355 22.12 -4.54 -24.09
CA PRO A 355 23.23 -5.32 -23.55
C PRO A 355 22.84 -6.72 -23.07
N GLY A 356 21.63 -6.88 -22.53
CA GLY A 356 21.11 -8.18 -22.11
C GLY A 356 20.83 -9.12 -23.28
N ARG A 357 20.30 -8.64 -24.42
CA ARG A 357 20.18 -9.47 -25.63
C ARG A 357 21.56 -9.86 -26.17
N ARG A 358 22.52 -8.94 -26.17
CA ARG A 358 23.90 -9.25 -26.57
C ARG A 358 24.51 -10.33 -25.68
N LEU A 359 24.26 -10.29 -24.38
CA LEU A 359 24.72 -11.32 -23.43
C LEU A 359 24.13 -12.70 -23.74
N LEU A 360 22.85 -12.78 -24.11
CA LEU A 360 22.22 -14.04 -24.54
C LEU A 360 22.89 -14.60 -25.80
N ARG A 361 23.12 -13.77 -26.82
CA ARG A 361 23.81 -14.19 -28.05
C ARG A 361 25.24 -14.67 -27.76
N LEU A 362 25.97 -14.01 -26.87
CA LEU A 362 27.30 -14.46 -26.44
C LEU A 362 27.25 -15.82 -25.75
N ALA A 363 26.18 -16.12 -25.00
CA ALA A 363 26.03 -17.40 -24.31
C ALA A 363 25.81 -18.58 -25.26
N GLU A 364 25.41 -18.34 -26.51
CA GLU A 364 25.26 -19.34 -27.57
C GLU A 364 26.58 -19.66 -28.29
N GLN A 365 27.60 -18.80 -28.15
CA GLN A 365 28.91 -18.97 -28.78
C GLN A 365 29.83 -19.91 -27.99
N ASP A 366 31.00 -20.25 -28.54
CA ASP A 366 32.01 -21.04 -27.82
C ASP A 366 32.46 -20.33 -26.52
N PRO A 367 32.43 -21.00 -25.35
CA PRO A 367 32.83 -20.43 -24.06
C PRO A 367 34.20 -19.71 -24.04
N SER A 368 35.15 -20.15 -24.86
CA SER A 368 36.51 -19.58 -24.91
C SER A 368 36.53 -18.17 -25.54
N GLU A 369 35.61 -17.91 -26.47
CA GLU A 369 35.54 -16.68 -27.27
C GLU A 369 34.62 -15.61 -26.67
N ARG A 370 33.79 -15.97 -25.69
CA ARG A 370 32.80 -15.05 -25.13
C ARG A 370 33.48 -13.89 -24.39
N ARG A 371 33.28 -12.67 -24.91
CA ARG A 371 33.77 -11.43 -24.33
C ARG A 371 32.66 -10.39 -24.32
N TRP A 372 32.28 -9.94 -23.14
CA TRP A 372 31.35 -8.83 -22.96
C TRP A 372 32.13 -7.54 -22.76
N ILE A 373 31.73 -6.50 -23.49
CA ILE A 373 32.43 -5.22 -23.48
C ILE A 373 31.61 -4.27 -22.60
N LEU A 374 32.19 -3.89 -21.47
CA LEU A 374 31.72 -2.78 -20.64
C LEU A 374 32.49 -1.50 -21.03
N PRO A 375 31.98 -0.30 -20.70
CA PRO A 375 32.63 0.96 -21.06
C PRO A 375 34.10 1.07 -20.60
N ASP A 376 34.42 0.44 -19.47
CA ASP A 376 35.71 0.53 -18.78
C ASP A 376 36.58 -0.73 -18.89
N ARG A 377 36.01 -1.87 -19.32
CA ARG A 377 36.72 -3.16 -19.37
C ARG A 377 36.05 -4.20 -20.26
N VAL A 378 36.82 -5.21 -20.64
CA VAL A 378 36.30 -6.42 -21.29
C VAL A 378 36.25 -7.56 -20.27
N VAL A 379 35.10 -8.21 -20.14
CA VAL A 379 34.84 -9.28 -19.17
C VAL A 379 34.59 -10.60 -19.92
N PRO A 380 35.32 -11.68 -19.63
CA PRO A 380 34.99 -13.00 -20.15
C PRO A 380 33.63 -13.47 -19.63
N VAL A 381 32.82 -14.10 -20.48
CA VAL A 381 31.50 -14.64 -20.07
C VAL A 381 31.62 -16.14 -19.85
N ARG A 382 31.92 -16.53 -18.61
CA ARG A 382 32.04 -17.92 -18.15
C ARG A 382 30.87 -18.38 -17.28
N ALA A 383 30.17 -17.43 -16.66
CA ALA A 383 28.97 -17.69 -15.89
C ALA A 383 27.86 -18.28 -16.78
N LYS A 384 26.96 -19.05 -16.16
CA LYS A 384 25.76 -19.55 -16.82
C LYS A 384 24.84 -18.37 -17.14
N VAL A 385 24.39 -18.26 -18.38
CA VAL A 385 23.39 -17.26 -18.77
C VAL A 385 22.11 -17.98 -19.17
N GLY A 386 20.96 -17.50 -18.72
CA GLY A 386 19.65 -18.07 -19.03
C GLY A 386 18.57 -17.01 -19.19
N LEU A 387 17.53 -17.35 -19.94
CA LEU A 387 16.32 -16.55 -20.11
C LEU A 387 15.12 -17.35 -19.59
N TYR A 388 14.36 -16.77 -18.67
CA TYR A 388 13.11 -17.34 -18.15
C TYR A 388 11.97 -16.39 -18.50
N ALA A 389 11.07 -16.84 -19.37
CA ALA A 389 10.00 -16.01 -19.92
C ALA A 389 8.88 -15.80 -18.89
N LEU A 390 9.06 -14.83 -17.99
CA LEU A 390 8.06 -14.49 -16.97
C LEU A 390 7.17 -13.32 -17.36
N SER A 391 7.15 -12.91 -18.65
CA SER A 391 6.55 -11.67 -19.19
C SER A 391 5.24 -11.22 -18.50
N ALA A 392 5.10 -9.91 -18.37
CA ALA A 392 3.90 -9.26 -17.84
C ALA A 392 3.06 -8.65 -18.98
N HIS A 393 3.35 -9.07 -20.21
CA HIS A 393 2.54 -8.77 -21.40
C HIS A 393 1.80 -10.05 -21.80
N ALA A 394 0.70 -9.90 -22.52
CA ALA A 394 -0.01 -11.00 -23.14
C ALA A 394 0.73 -11.52 -24.38
N ASP A 395 0.67 -12.83 -24.65
CA ASP A 395 1.22 -13.40 -25.89
C ASP A 395 0.29 -13.22 -27.09
N ARG A 396 0.75 -13.61 -28.29
CA ARG A 396 -0.03 -13.48 -29.54
C ARG A 396 -1.47 -14.01 -29.43
N ARG A 397 -1.69 -15.16 -28.78
CA ARG A 397 -3.02 -15.77 -28.67
C ARG A 397 -3.89 -15.03 -27.67
N GLU A 398 -3.32 -14.68 -26.52
CA GLU A 398 -4.00 -13.91 -25.49
C GLU A 398 -4.41 -12.53 -26.02
N LEU A 399 -3.51 -11.82 -26.72
CA LEU A 399 -3.78 -10.53 -27.37
C LEU A 399 -4.95 -10.65 -28.36
N ALA A 400 -4.88 -11.60 -29.29
CA ALA A 400 -5.92 -11.80 -30.30
C ALA A 400 -7.27 -12.22 -29.68
N GLN A 401 -7.25 -13.00 -28.60
CA GLN A 401 -8.47 -13.40 -27.89
C GLN A 401 -9.16 -12.20 -27.24
N VAL A 402 -8.42 -11.31 -26.58
CA VAL A 402 -8.99 -10.09 -26.00
C VAL A 402 -9.64 -9.21 -27.07
N VAL A 403 -8.96 -9.02 -28.20
CA VAL A 403 -9.53 -8.29 -29.34
C VAL A 403 -10.79 -8.99 -29.86
N ALA A 404 -10.78 -10.32 -29.99
CA ALA A 404 -11.93 -11.10 -30.43
C ALA A 404 -13.13 -11.02 -29.46
N GLU A 405 -12.88 -10.89 -28.16
CA GLU A 405 -13.92 -10.72 -27.14
C GLU A 405 -14.58 -9.34 -27.22
N VAL A 406 -13.81 -8.28 -27.51
CA VAL A 406 -14.31 -6.90 -27.69
C VAL A 406 -15.08 -6.73 -29.00
N ARG A 407 -14.73 -7.50 -30.04
CA ARG A 407 -15.34 -7.49 -31.38
C ARG A 407 -15.33 -6.13 -32.08
N PRO A 408 -14.17 -5.45 -32.17
CA PRO A 408 -14.10 -4.18 -32.87
C PRO A 408 -14.24 -4.32 -34.38
N ARG A 409 -14.56 -3.20 -35.04
CA ARG A 409 -14.54 -3.06 -36.50
C ARG A 409 -13.15 -2.65 -37.01
N GLN A 410 -12.41 -1.92 -36.18
CA GLN A 410 -11.07 -1.43 -36.48
C GLN A 410 -10.09 -1.77 -35.35
N VAL A 411 -8.90 -2.22 -35.70
CA VAL A 411 -7.81 -2.47 -34.77
C VAL A 411 -6.56 -1.74 -35.26
N TRP A 412 -5.93 -0.99 -34.36
CA TRP A 412 -4.66 -0.34 -34.60
C TRP A 412 -3.58 -0.92 -33.69
N LEU A 413 -2.51 -1.43 -34.30
CA LEU A 413 -1.42 -2.07 -33.58
C LEU A 413 -0.31 -1.07 -33.25
N VAL A 414 -0.05 -0.90 -31.96
CA VAL A 414 1.03 -0.08 -31.39
C VAL A 414 2.00 -0.94 -30.59
N HIS A 415 3.10 -0.34 -30.14
CA HIS A 415 3.99 -0.90 -29.12
C HIS A 415 4.49 -2.31 -29.47
N GLY A 416 5.16 -2.44 -30.60
CA GLY A 416 5.77 -3.69 -31.06
C GLY A 416 6.53 -3.50 -32.36
N ASP A 417 7.45 -4.42 -32.64
CA ASP A 417 8.21 -4.43 -33.90
C ASP A 417 7.34 -4.92 -35.08
N ALA A 418 7.86 -4.76 -36.30
CA ALA A 418 7.13 -5.12 -37.52
C ALA A 418 6.75 -6.61 -37.59
N GLU A 419 7.60 -7.51 -37.08
CA GLU A 419 7.32 -8.94 -37.06
C GLU A 419 6.20 -9.27 -36.08
N ALA A 420 6.23 -8.65 -34.91
CA ALA A 420 5.25 -8.83 -33.85
C ALA A 420 3.87 -8.32 -34.29
N LYS A 421 3.80 -7.13 -34.91
CA LYS A 421 2.57 -6.59 -35.50
C LYS A 421 2.01 -7.49 -36.59
N ALA A 422 2.84 -7.92 -37.54
CA ALA A 422 2.41 -8.81 -38.62
C ALA A 422 1.95 -10.19 -38.10
N GLY A 423 2.58 -10.70 -37.03
CA GLY A 423 2.17 -11.90 -36.33
C GLY A 423 0.78 -11.76 -35.72
N LEU A 424 0.56 -10.69 -34.97
CA LEU A 424 -0.72 -10.42 -34.29
C LEU A 424 -1.84 -10.12 -35.28
N ALA A 425 -1.58 -9.32 -36.33
CA ALA A 425 -2.55 -9.01 -37.36
C ALA A 425 -3.11 -10.27 -38.04
N ARG A 426 -2.24 -11.24 -38.35
CA ARG A 426 -2.66 -12.54 -38.91
C ARG A 426 -3.54 -13.33 -37.95
N GLU A 427 -3.19 -13.36 -36.66
CA GLU A 427 -3.97 -14.06 -35.64
C GLU A 427 -5.34 -13.38 -35.45
N ILE A 428 -5.41 -12.05 -35.36
CA ILE A 428 -6.67 -11.30 -35.27
C ILE A 428 -7.53 -11.54 -36.50
N HIS A 429 -6.96 -11.47 -37.71
CA HIS A 429 -7.70 -11.71 -38.95
C HIS A 429 -8.29 -13.13 -39.03
N ALA A 430 -7.61 -14.12 -38.45
CA ALA A 430 -8.13 -15.49 -38.37
C ALA A 430 -9.37 -15.60 -37.46
N HIS A 431 -9.44 -14.83 -36.37
CA HIS A 431 -10.60 -14.82 -35.45
C HIS A 431 -11.70 -13.84 -35.88
N LEU A 432 -11.33 -12.72 -36.52
CA LEU A 432 -12.21 -11.64 -36.96
C LEU A 432 -11.91 -11.24 -38.42
N PRO A 433 -12.34 -12.02 -39.43
CA PRO A 433 -12.02 -11.75 -40.84
C PRO A 433 -12.56 -10.42 -41.38
N ALA A 434 -13.64 -9.91 -40.78
CA ALA A 434 -14.29 -8.66 -41.17
C ALA A 434 -13.72 -7.42 -40.45
N CYS A 435 -12.82 -7.59 -39.50
CA CYS A 435 -12.17 -6.49 -38.78
C CYS A 435 -11.03 -5.90 -39.64
N SER A 436 -10.99 -4.58 -39.78
CA SER A 436 -9.81 -3.91 -40.32
C SER A 436 -8.70 -3.95 -39.27
N VAL A 437 -7.51 -4.39 -39.65
CA VAL A 437 -6.33 -4.40 -38.78
C VAL A 437 -5.21 -3.67 -39.50
N GLU A 438 -4.70 -2.60 -38.89
CA GLU A 438 -3.66 -1.76 -39.49
C GLU A 438 -2.56 -1.45 -38.46
N ASP A 439 -1.32 -1.34 -38.94
CA ASP A 439 -0.22 -0.85 -38.12
C ASP A 439 -0.37 0.66 -37.88
N ALA A 440 -0.22 1.05 -36.61
CA ALA A 440 -0.22 2.44 -36.23
C ALA A 440 1.14 3.09 -36.60
N LEU A 441 1.11 4.25 -37.28
CA LEU A 441 2.29 4.97 -37.76
C LEU A 441 2.39 6.35 -37.11
N VAL A 442 3.58 6.76 -36.70
CA VAL A 442 3.82 8.10 -36.14
C VAL A 442 3.44 9.17 -37.16
N GLY A 443 2.70 10.18 -36.70
CA GLY A 443 2.17 11.29 -37.51
C GLY A 443 0.90 10.96 -38.30
N ARG A 444 0.47 9.70 -38.34
CA ARG A 444 -0.80 9.33 -38.97
C ARG A 444 -1.97 9.55 -38.03
N THR A 445 -3.07 10.04 -38.58
CA THR A 445 -4.35 10.19 -37.90
C THR A 445 -5.31 9.10 -38.37
N TYR A 446 -5.99 8.47 -37.42
CA TYR A 446 -6.95 7.39 -37.64
C TYR A 446 -8.33 7.84 -37.17
N GLU A 447 -9.33 7.64 -38.02
CA GLU A 447 -10.71 7.97 -37.72
C GLU A 447 -11.45 6.72 -37.21
N VAL A 448 -12.12 6.87 -36.06
CA VAL A 448 -13.01 5.86 -35.50
C VAL A 448 -14.30 5.85 -36.32
N GLN A 449 -14.55 4.75 -37.02
CA GLN A 449 -15.78 4.48 -37.74
C GLN A 449 -16.85 3.98 -36.78
N GLY A 450 -17.34 4.91 -35.96
CA GLY A 450 -18.37 4.66 -34.97
C GLY A 450 -19.74 4.38 -35.58
N THR A 451 -20.54 3.58 -34.88
CA THR A 451 -21.99 3.58 -35.05
C THR A 451 -22.55 4.48 -33.94
N PRO A 452 -23.48 5.43 -34.21
CA PRO A 452 -24.05 6.26 -33.15
C PRO A 452 -24.56 5.37 -32.03
N THR A 453 -24.06 5.57 -30.82
CA THR A 453 -24.44 4.77 -29.67
C THR A 453 -25.57 5.49 -28.94
N ASP A 454 -26.74 4.86 -28.85
CA ASP A 454 -27.85 5.27 -27.96
C ASP A 454 -27.47 5.21 -26.45
N ARG A 455 -26.18 5.10 -26.11
CA ARG A 455 -25.66 4.69 -24.80
C ARG A 455 -25.24 5.85 -23.90
N LEU A 456 -25.49 7.09 -24.30
CA LEU A 456 -25.09 8.27 -23.53
C LEU A 456 -26.13 8.74 -22.51
N GLU A 457 -26.78 7.80 -21.84
CA GLU A 457 -27.41 8.08 -20.55
C GLU A 457 -26.49 7.58 -19.44
N LEU A 458 -25.72 8.51 -18.87
CA LEU A 458 -25.19 8.36 -17.52
C LEU A 458 -26.19 9.02 -16.56
N PRO A 459 -26.91 8.27 -15.71
CA PRO A 459 -27.17 8.74 -14.36
C PRO A 459 -25.84 8.68 -13.60
N ASP A 460 -25.61 9.63 -12.71
CA ASP A 460 -24.40 9.72 -11.90
C ASP A 460 -23.99 8.37 -11.28
N GLY A 461 -22.78 7.92 -11.61
CA GLY A 461 -22.07 6.88 -10.87
C GLY A 461 -22.45 5.42 -11.18
N ASP A 462 -21.41 4.67 -11.55
CA ASP A 462 -21.29 3.21 -11.61
C ASP A 462 -21.86 2.46 -12.85
N ILE A 463 -20.93 1.74 -13.48
CA ILE A 463 -21.11 0.76 -14.57
C ILE A 463 -22.18 -0.28 -14.18
N PRO A 464 -23.14 -0.62 -15.06
CA PRO A 464 -24.10 -1.68 -14.80
C PRO A 464 -23.40 -3.03 -14.70
N ILE A 465 -23.47 -3.63 -13.51
CA ILE A 465 -23.00 -4.99 -13.21
C ILE A 465 -23.90 -5.97 -13.96
N ARG A 466 -23.54 -6.37 -15.18
CA ARG A 466 -24.13 -7.54 -15.85
C ARG A 466 -23.11 -8.67 -15.97
N ALA A 467 -22.77 -9.24 -14.82
CA ALA A 467 -22.39 -10.64 -14.64
C ALA A 467 -22.41 -11.01 -13.13
N ALA A 468 -23.59 -11.03 -12.52
CA ALA A 468 -23.80 -11.68 -11.22
C ALA A 468 -25.16 -12.41 -11.24
N SER A 469 -25.19 -13.63 -10.74
CA SER A 469 -26.39 -14.47 -10.66
C SER A 469 -27.60 -13.69 -10.08
N TRP A 470 -28.72 -13.67 -10.81
CA TRP A 470 -29.99 -13.03 -10.41
C TRP A 470 -30.79 -13.87 -9.40
N LYS A 471 -30.32 -15.09 -9.09
CA LYS A 471 -30.92 -15.96 -8.10
C LYS A 471 -30.92 -15.28 -6.73
N ARG A 472 -32.06 -15.30 -6.04
CA ARG A 472 -32.33 -14.67 -4.73
C ARG A 472 -32.37 -13.14 -4.75
N GLN A 473 -32.74 -12.53 -5.86
CA GLN A 473 -32.89 -11.07 -5.99
C GLN A 473 -34.32 -10.68 -6.40
N VAL A 474 -34.74 -9.47 -6.03
CA VAL A 474 -35.97 -8.85 -6.54
C VAL A 474 -35.67 -8.26 -7.90
N LEU A 475 -36.49 -8.61 -8.90
CA LEU A 475 -36.34 -8.23 -10.29
C LEU A 475 -37.46 -7.30 -10.70
N ALA A 476 -37.10 -6.23 -11.40
CA ALA A 476 -38.03 -5.43 -12.19
C ALA A 476 -38.00 -5.95 -13.63
N PHE A 477 -39.15 -6.37 -14.14
CA PHE A 477 -39.23 -6.97 -15.46
C PHE A 477 -40.48 -6.52 -16.22
N ARG A 478 -40.37 -6.45 -17.55
CA ARG A 478 -41.47 -6.04 -18.44
C ARG A 478 -41.58 -7.00 -19.61
N GLU A 479 -42.77 -7.59 -19.76
CA GLU A 479 -43.09 -8.38 -20.96
C GLU A 479 -43.40 -7.44 -22.14
N PRO A 480 -43.11 -7.83 -23.39
CA PRO A 480 -43.35 -6.98 -24.56
C PRO A 480 -44.78 -6.43 -24.60
N GLY A 481 -44.92 -5.10 -24.59
CA GLY A 481 -46.22 -4.40 -24.59
C GLY A 481 -46.97 -4.39 -23.25
N GLY A 482 -46.38 -4.93 -22.17
CA GLY A 482 -46.99 -5.01 -20.84
C GLY A 482 -46.50 -3.93 -19.85
N PRO A 483 -47.21 -3.75 -18.72
CA PRO A 483 -46.77 -2.88 -17.63
C PRO A 483 -45.54 -3.45 -16.91
N LEU A 484 -44.79 -2.61 -16.19
CA LEU A 484 -43.69 -3.06 -15.35
C LEU A 484 -44.22 -3.97 -14.24
N GLN A 485 -43.52 -5.06 -13.98
CA GLN A 485 -43.86 -6.02 -12.95
C GLN A 485 -42.65 -6.28 -12.06
N LEU A 486 -42.92 -6.55 -10.78
CA LEU A 486 -41.90 -6.86 -9.78
C LEU A 486 -42.06 -8.28 -9.29
N GLY A 487 -40.95 -8.95 -9.03
CA GLY A 487 -40.98 -10.31 -8.49
C GLY A 487 -39.64 -10.82 -8.00
N TYR A 488 -39.69 -11.74 -7.05
CA TYR A 488 -38.49 -12.32 -6.44
C TYR A 488 -38.01 -13.55 -7.21
N CYS A 489 -36.79 -13.50 -7.75
CA CYS A 489 -36.19 -14.59 -8.50
C CYS A 489 -35.70 -15.71 -7.57
N THR A 490 -36.36 -16.86 -7.63
CA THR A 490 -36.00 -18.04 -6.82
C THR A 490 -35.02 -18.95 -7.54
N ARG A 491 -35.10 -18.98 -8.88
CA ARG A 491 -34.28 -19.86 -9.72
C ARG A 491 -33.96 -19.19 -11.05
N GLN A 492 -32.71 -19.28 -11.49
CA GLN A 492 -32.25 -18.89 -12.82
C GLN A 492 -31.70 -20.12 -13.54
N ALA A 493 -32.22 -20.41 -14.74
CA ALA A 493 -31.76 -21.53 -15.57
C ALA A 493 -32.03 -21.26 -17.06
N GLY A 494 -31.03 -21.47 -17.92
CA GLY A 494 -31.18 -21.43 -19.38
C GLY A 494 -31.78 -20.12 -19.91
N GLY A 495 -31.25 -18.97 -19.48
CA GLY A 495 -31.72 -17.66 -19.94
C GLY A 495 -33.10 -17.25 -19.42
N THR A 496 -33.66 -17.96 -18.43
CA THR A 496 -34.95 -17.64 -17.79
C THR A 496 -34.80 -17.52 -16.27
N CYS A 497 -35.56 -16.60 -15.68
CA CYS A 497 -35.74 -16.43 -14.24
C CYS A 497 -37.13 -16.92 -13.85
N THR A 498 -37.22 -17.67 -12.75
CA THR A 498 -38.49 -18.01 -12.12
C THR A 498 -38.73 -17.01 -11.01
N VAL A 499 -39.75 -16.18 -11.16
CA VAL A 499 -40.07 -15.04 -10.28
C VAL A 499 -41.38 -15.28 -9.56
N HIS A 500 -41.42 -15.02 -8.26
CA HIS A 500 -42.65 -14.93 -7.49
C HIS A 500 -43.14 -13.50 -7.45
N ARG A 501 -44.41 -13.32 -7.78
CA ARG A 501 -45.05 -12.01 -7.85
C ARG A 501 -45.71 -11.62 -6.52
N PRO A 502 -46.00 -10.32 -6.32
CA PRO A 502 -46.79 -9.83 -5.20
C PRO A 502 -48.13 -10.54 -4.99
N ASP A 503 -48.76 -11.01 -6.07
CA ASP A 503 -50.02 -11.74 -6.02
C ASP A 503 -49.87 -13.21 -5.57
N GLY A 504 -48.66 -13.64 -5.19
CA GLY A 504 -48.33 -15.00 -4.78
C GLY A 504 -48.09 -15.98 -5.92
N SER A 505 -48.31 -15.57 -7.18
CA SER A 505 -48.12 -16.44 -8.34
C SER A 505 -46.64 -16.61 -8.71
N GLU A 506 -46.27 -17.82 -9.12
CA GLU A 506 -44.94 -18.12 -9.65
C GLU A 506 -44.99 -18.05 -11.18
N ARG A 507 -44.09 -17.28 -11.80
CA ARG A 507 -44.01 -17.17 -13.25
C ARG A 507 -42.58 -17.27 -13.74
N ARG A 508 -42.41 -17.88 -14.90
CA ARG A 508 -41.09 -18.00 -15.55
C ARG A 508 -40.98 -16.96 -16.65
N ILE A 509 -39.97 -16.10 -16.55
CA ILE A 509 -39.73 -14.99 -17.47
C ILE A 509 -38.35 -15.12 -18.11
N PRO A 510 -38.16 -14.76 -19.39
CA PRO A 510 -36.84 -14.58 -19.98
C PRO A 510 -36.02 -13.53 -19.21
N VAL A 511 -34.71 -13.78 -19.02
CA VAL A 511 -33.78 -12.81 -18.42
C VAL A 511 -33.72 -11.52 -19.22
N ALA A 512 -33.95 -11.59 -20.54
CA ALA A 512 -34.03 -10.42 -21.41
C ALA A 512 -35.14 -9.43 -21.04
N PHE A 513 -36.18 -9.90 -20.32
CA PHE A 513 -37.28 -9.04 -19.86
C PHE A 513 -36.97 -8.37 -18.52
N VAL A 514 -35.87 -8.76 -17.87
CA VAL A 514 -35.40 -8.14 -16.62
C VAL A 514 -34.70 -6.83 -16.96
N GLN A 515 -35.31 -5.74 -16.53
CA GLN A 515 -34.80 -4.39 -16.76
C GLN A 515 -33.77 -4.04 -15.68
N ASP A 516 -34.00 -4.46 -14.43
CA ASP A 516 -33.12 -4.22 -13.30
C ASP A 516 -33.18 -5.34 -12.25
N ALA A 517 -32.13 -5.47 -11.44
CA ALA A 517 -32.14 -6.26 -10.22
C ALA A 517 -31.51 -5.44 -9.09
N LEU A 518 -32.12 -5.52 -7.90
CA LEU A 518 -31.78 -4.77 -6.68
C LEU A 518 -32.58 -3.48 -6.43
N GLY A 519 -33.67 -3.24 -7.16
CA GLY A 519 -34.66 -2.24 -6.74
C GLY A 519 -34.39 -0.82 -7.27
N ARG A 520 -33.76 -0.66 -8.44
CA ARG A 520 -33.66 0.63 -9.13
C ARG A 520 -34.94 0.86 -9.96
N ILE A 521 -35.47 2.08 -9.92
CA ILE A 521 -36.64 2.48 -10.74
C ILE A 521 -36.23 2.37 -12.23
N PRO A 522 -36.90 1.53 -13.03
CA PRO A 522 -36.60 1.42 -14.45
C PRO A 522 -36.92 2.73 -15.19
N PRO A 523 -36.18 3.06 -16.26
CA PRO A 523 -36.42 4.28 -17.03
C PRO A 523 -37.86 4.37 -17.54
N GLY A 524 -38.51 5.53 -17.33
CA GLY A 524 -39.89 5.79 -17.76
C GLY A 524 -40.99 5.37 -16.77
N GLU A 525 -40.65 4.82 -15.61
CA GLU A 525 -41.61 4.51 -14.54
C GLU A 525 -41.62 5.60 -13.46
N THR A 526 -42.81 5.90 -12.92
CA THR A 526 -42.92 6.86 -11.83
C THR A 526 -42.47 6.21 -10.52
N GLN A 527 -41.79 6.99 -9.70
CA GLN A 527 -41.26 6.55 -8.42
C GLN A 527 -42.33 5.92 -7.53
N GLY A 528 -43.52 6.52 -7.43
CA GLY A 528 -44.63 5.98 -6.65
C GLY A 528 -45.17 4.64 -7.12
N ALA A 529 -45.42 4.48 -8.43
CA ALA A 529 -45.91 3.22 -8.97
C ALA A 529 -44.89 2.07 -8.77
N TYR A 530 -43.60 2.40 -8.90
CA TYR A 530 -42.52 1.45 -8.64
C TYR A 530 -42.45 1.05 -7.16
N LEU A 531 -42.58 2.02 -6.25
CA LEU A 531 -42.52 1.84 -4.81
C LEU A 531 -43.68 0.99 -4.27
N GLU A 532 -44.91 1.27 -4.73
CA GLU A 532 -46.08 0.46 -4.41
C GLU A 532 -45.89 -1.00 -4.83
N GLY A 533 -45.39 -1.23 -6.05
CA GLY A 533 -45.11 -2.57 -6.53
C GLY A 533 -44.01 -3.30 -5.76
N LEU A 534 -42.99 -2.57 -5.30
CA LEU A 534 -41.85 -3.14 -4.56
C LEU A 534 -42.23 -3.48 -3.11
N ALA A 535 -43.07 -2.64 -2.49
CA ALA A 535 -43.67 -2.91 -1.19
C ALA A 535 -44.60 -4.14 -1.23
N ALA A 536 -45.43 -4.25 -2.27
CA ALA A 536 -46.29 -5.42 -2.46
C ALA A 536 -45.47 -6.71 -2.69
N ALA A 537 -44.37 -6.63 -3.44
CA ALA A 537 -43.46 -7.77 -3.65
C ALA A 537 -42.78 -8.20 -2.35
N ALA A 538 -42.42 -7.24 -1.48
CA ALA A 538 -41.85 -7.51 -0.17
C ALA A 538 -42.85 -8.22 0.76
N GLN A 539 -44.09 -7.73 0.82
CA GLN A 539 -45.15 -8.33 1.61
C GLN A 539 -45.45 -9.77 1.18
N ALA A 540 -45.54 -10.04 -0.12
CA ALA A 540 -45.77 -11.38 -0.63
C ALA A 540 -44.62 -12.37 -0.34
N CYS A 541 -43.38 -11.89 -0.30
CA CYS A 541 -42.23 -12.71 0.12
C CYS A 541 -42.36 -13.09 1.61
N LEU A 542 -42.78 -12.14 2.45
CA LEU A 542 -43.00 -12.37 3.88
C LEU A 542 -44.16 -13.35 4.12
N ASP A 543 -45.29 -13.16 3.45
CA ASP A 543 -46.49 -14.02 3.59
C ASP A 543 -46.24 -15.46 3.10
N SER A 544 -45.33 -15.64 2.14
CA SER A 544 -44.91 -16.95 1.64
C SER A 544 -43.73 -17.59 2.41
N GLY A 545 -43.28 -16.96 3.51
CA GLY A 545 -42.20 -17.47 4.37
C GLY A 545 -40.81 -17.41 3.73
N ARG A 546 -40.59 -16.50 2.77
CA ARG A 546 -39.34 -16.38 2.00
C ARG A 546 -38.64 -15.06 2.29
N TYR A 547 -37.30 -15.09 2.24
CA TYR A 547 -36.47 -13.95 2.65
C TYR A 547 -36.39 -12.86 1.57
N PHE A 548 -36.87 -11.66 1.89
CA PHE A 548 -36.65 -10.45 1.10
C PHE A 548 -35.26 -9.89 1.41
N GLY A 549 -34.38 -9.81 0.40
CA GLY A 549 -32.97 -9.50 0.61
C GLY A 549 -32.72 -8.11 1.20
N VAL A 550 -31.76 -8.00 2.13
CA VAL A 550 -31.37 -6.77 2.86
C VAL A 550 -31.20 -5.55 1.96
N ARG A 551 -30.52 -5.69 0.82
CA ARG A 551 -30.26 -4.60 -0.13
C ARG A 551 -31.52 -4.04 -0.81
N ALA A 552 -32.53 -4.88 -1.02
CA ALA A 552 -33.80 -4.45 -1.62
C ALA A 552 -34.67 -3.68 -0.60
N ALA A 553 -34.60 -4.08 0.69
CA ALA A 553 -35.26 -3.38 1.78
C ALA A 553 -34.62 -2.01 2.08
N GLU A 554 -33.29 -1.93 2.05
CA GLU A 554 -32.54 -0.66 2.21
C GLU A 554 -32.87 0.34 1.09
N ARG A 555 -33.03 -0.12 -0.16
CA ARG A 555 -33.36 0.76 -1.29
C ARG A 555 -34.83 1.20 -1.31
N LEU A 556 -35.76 0.34 -0.90
CA LEU A 556 -37.17 0.71 -0.71
C LEU A 556 -37.32 1.89 0.26
N ALA A 557 -36.59 1.82 1.39
CA ALA A 557 -36.58 2.90 2.38
C ALA A 557 -36.02 4.21 1.84
N TYR A 558 -35.01 4.14 0.96
CA TYR A 558 -34.40 5.32 0.33
C TYR A 558 -35.32 6.01 -0.67
N LEU A 559 -35.97 5.24 -1.56
CA LEU A 559 -36.83 5.77 -2.61
C LEU A 559 -38.14 6.37 -2.05
N LEU A 560 -38.68 5.82 -0.96
CA LEU A 560 -39.84 6.39 -0.27
C LEU A 560 -39.54 7.75 0.39
N ALA A 561 -38.30 7.94 0.86
CA ALA A 561 -37.86 9.21 1.45
C ALA A 561 -37.69 10.33 0.41
N GLU A 562 -37.38 9.98 -0.83
CA GLU A 562 -37.19 10.91 -1.94
C GLU A 562 -38.53 11.38 -2.56
N GLU A 563 -39.53 10.48 -2.67
CA GLU A 563 -40.85 10.81 -3.25
C GLU A 563 -41.67 11.80 -2.40
N GLN A 564 -41.51 11.78 -1.08
CA GLN A 564 -42.19 12.70 -0.17
C GLN A 564 -41.52 14.08 -0.10
N GLY A 565 -40.52 14.35 -0.95
CA GLY A 565 -39.81 15.64 -1.01
C GLY A 565 -38.90 15.90 0.20
N ALA A 566 -38.58 14.87 1.00
CA ALA A 566 -37.79 14.99 2.22
C ALA A 566 -36.26 15.00 1.96
N LEU A 567 -35.83 15.08 0.69
CA LEU A 567 -34.44 15.23 0.30
C LEU A 567 -34.24 16.54 -0.49
N SER A 568 -34.13 17.64 0.26
CA SER A 568 -33.35 18.82 -0.15
C SER A 568 -32.00 18.79 0.60
N PRO A 569 -30.88 19.31 0.05
CA PRO A 569 -29.55 19.10 0.62
C PRO A 569 -29.32 19.68 2.03
N VAL A 570 -30.30 20.36 2.64
CA VAL A 570 -30.19 20.95 3.98
C VAL A 570 -31.55 20.94 4.71
N ASP A 571 -31.96 19.80 5.29
CA ASP A 571 -32.82 19.77 6.51
C ASP A 571 -32.77 18.38 7.21
N PRO A 572 -32.43 18.28 8.52
CA PRO A 572 -32.36 17.01 9.25
C PRO A 572 -33.69 16.50 9.87
N TYR A 573 -34.82 17.20 9.82
CA TYR A 573 -35.96 16.93 10.72
C TYR A 573 -37.09 16.02 10.23
N GLY A 574 -36.94 15.28 9.11
CA GLY A 574 -38.00 14.39 8.57
C GLY A 574 -37.90 12.88 8.88
N LYS A 575 -36.88 12.41 9.62
CA LYS A 575 -36.49 10.98 9.63
C LYS A 575 -37.33 10.08 10.55
N ASP A 576 -37.80 10.63 11.67
CA ASP A 576 -38.64 9.87 12.62
C ASP A 576 -40.09 9.74 12.13
N ALA A 577 -40.59 10.70 11.33
CA ALA A 577 -41.93 10.66 10.75
C ALA A 577 -42.11 9.52 9.72
N VAL A 578 -41.07 9.22 8.94
CA VAL A 578 -41.04 8.09 7.99
C VAL A 578 -40.95 6.75 8.73
N ALA A 579 -40.18 6.68 9.81
CA ALA A 579 -40.10 5.48 10.66
C ALA A 579 -41.43 5.18 11.40
N GLU A 580 -42.19 6.21 11.78
CA GLU A 580 -43.51 6.06 12.40
C GLU A 580 -44.57 5.54 11.42
N GLN A 581 -44.55 5.97 10.16
CA GLN A 581 -45.47 5.48 9.11
C GLN A 581 -45.17 4.05 8.66
N LEU A 582 -43.92 3.60 8.80
CA LEU A 582 -43.47 2.24 8.47
C LEU A 582 -43.46 1.28 9.67
N ALA A 583 -43.84 1.76 10.86
CA ALA A 583 -43.94 0.98 12.10
C ALA A 583 -44.85 -0.26 12.04
N PRO A 584 -45.98 -0.28 11.27
CA PRO A 584 -46.80 -1.48 11.12
C PRO A 584 -46.06 -2.66 10.47
N TYR A 585 -44.95 -2.40 9.74
CA TYR A 585 -44.15 -3.39 9.02
C TYR A 585 -42.84 -3.77 9.76
N GLY A 586 -42.67 -3.35 11.01
CA GLY A 586 -41.55 -3.74 11.88
C GLY A 586 -40.32 -2.83 11.86
N PHE A 587 -40.35 -1.75 11.09
CA PHE A 587 -39.30 -0.73 11.01
C PHE A 587 -39.44 0.27 12.15
N ARG A 588 -38.34 0.60 12.82
CA ARG A 588 -38.38 1.39 14.08
C ARG A 588 -37.59 2.69 14.02
N LYS A 589 -36.50 2.72 13.26
CA LYS A 589 -35.64 3.92 13.16
C LYS A 589 -34.82 3.87 11.87
N ILE A 590 -34.55 5.04 11.29
CA ILE A 590 -33.64 5.19 10.16
C ILE A 590 -32.63 6.29 10.48
N GLU A 591 -31.35 5.97 10.48
CA GLU A 591 -30.26 6.94 10.67
C GLU A 591 -29.47 7.08 9.36
N SER A 592 -29.05 8.29 9.02
CA SER A 592 -28.13 8.53 7.91
C SER A 592 -26.74 8.82 8.45
N ASP A 593 -25.70 8.22 7.89
CA ASP A 593 -24.31 8.58 8.14
C ASP A 593 -23.80 9.46 6.99
N PRO A 594 -23.66 10.78 7.20
CA PRO A 594 -23.26 11.70 6.14
C PRO A 594 -21.81 11.51 5.69
N SER A 595 -20.96 10.92 6.53
CA SER A 595 -19.53 10.72 6.23
C SER A 595 -19.29 9.58 5.25
N THR A 596 -20.24 8.64 5.15
CA THR A 596 -20.16 7.47 4.26
C THR A 596 -21.26 7.45 3.20
N GLN A 597 -22.20 8.41 3.23
CA GLN A 597 -23.43 8.44 2.43
C GLN A 597 -24.25 7.14 2.49
N THR A 598 -24.35 6.53 3.67
CA THR A 598 -25.15 5.31 3.89
C THR A 598 -26.27 5.53 4.91
N PHE A 599 -27.35 4.75 4.81
CA PHE A 599 -28.44 4.74 5.79
C PHE A 599 -28.40 3.44 6.60
N ARG A 600 -28.65 3.54 7.91
CA ARG A 600 -28.82 2.42 8.83
C ARG A 600 -30.29 2.30 9.20
N VAL A 601 -30.88 1.14 8.92
CA VAL A 601 -32.30 0.86 9.15
C VAL A 601 -32.44 -0.15 10.29
N PHE A 602 -33.24 0.18 11.29
CA PHE A 602 -33.46 -0.65 12.47
C PHE A 602 -34.82 -1.35 12.39
N VAL A 603 -34.82 -2.68 12.36
CA VAL A 603 -36.02 -3.54 12.26
C VAL A 603 -36.11 -4.42 13.51
N ALA A 604 -37.29 -4.53 14.11
CA ALA A 604 -37.51 -5.39 15.27
C ALA A 604 -38.02 -6.79 14.85
N PHE A 605 -37.27 -7.86 15.15
CA PHE A 605 -37.81 -9.22 15.19
C PHE A 605 -38.14 -9.60 16.64
N PRO A 606 -39.35 -10.12 16.95
CA PRO A 606 -39.70 -10.54 18.31
C PRO A 606 -39.06 -11.89 18.67
N TRP A 607 -38.42 -11.95 19.84
CA TRP A 607 -37.65 -13.10 20.36
C TRP A 607 -38.54 -14.21 20.94
N ALA A 608 -39.18 -14.99 20.08
CA ALA A 608 -39.76 -16.27 20.49
C ALA A 608 -39.57 -17.29 19.37
N ILE A 609 -38.51 -18.09 19.44
CA ILE A 609 -38.41 -19.31 18.65
C ILE A 609 -39.22 -20.39 19.39
N PRO A 610 -40.32 -20.91 18.81
CA PRO A 610 -41.10 -21.99 19.42
C PRO A 610 -40.24 -23.24 19.64
N ALA A 611 -40.53 -24.01 20.68
CA ALA A 611 -39.79 -25.24 21.01
C ALA A 611 -39.69 -26.23 19.83
N SER A 612 -40.65 -26.22 18.90
CA SER A 612 -40.66 -27.04 17.68
C SER A 612 -39.53 -26.72 16.69
N VAL A 613 -38.93 -25.54 16.76
CA VAL A 613 -37.77 -25.14 15.94
C VAL A 613 -36.45 -25.46 16.66
N ARG A 614 -36.44 -25.55 18.00
CA ARG A 614 -35.26 -26.02 18.76
C ARG A 614 -34.98 -27.49 18.45
N ASP A 615 -36.03 -28.32 18.36
CA ASP A 615 -35.88 -29.75 18.08
C ASP A 615 -35.53 -30.06 16.61
N ALA A 616 -35.72 -29.10 15.70
CA ALA A 616 -35.29 -29.21 14.30
C ALA A 616 -33.81 -28.83 14.08
N ILE A 617 -33.18 -28.17 15.05
CA ILE A 617 -31.78 -27.73 14.99
C ILE A 617 -30.82 -28.81 15.55
N GLU A 618 -31.31 -29.77 16.34
CA GLU A 618 -30.51 -30.84 16.95
C GLU A 618 -30.69 -32.23 16.27
N GLY A 619 -30.58 -32.29 14.93
CA GLY A 619 -30.49 -33.52 14.14
C GLY A 619 -29.14 -33.64 13.38
N PRO A 620 -28.64 -34.85 13.06
CA PRO A 620 -27.22 -35.09 12.84
C PRO A 620 -26.66 -34.56 11.50
N ASN A 621 -25.40 -34.15 11.58
CA ASN A 621 -24.46 -33.75 10.53
C ASN A 621 -24.62 -34.42 9.16
N VAL A 622 -24.72 -33.59 8.10
CA VAL A 622 -24.22 -33.93 6.75
C VAL A 622 -23.64 -32.67 6.07
N ASN A 623 -22.33 -32.67 5.80
CA ASN A 623 -21.55 -31.81 4.87
C ASN A 623 -21.02 -30.41 5.28
N GLY A 624 -20.53 -30.24 6.52
CA GLY A 624 -19.22 -29.59 6.75
C GLY A 624 -18.99 -28.13 6.34
N TRP A 625 -19.96 -27.22 6.44
CA TRP A 625 -19.72 -25.76 6.40
C TRP A 625 -20.44 -25.05 7.55
N THR A 626 -19.73 -24.12 8.21
CA THR A 626 -20.24 -23.25 9.28
C THR A 626 -20.58 -21.87 8.72
N TYR A 627 -21.81 -21.38 8.95
CA TYR A 627 -22.19 -19.98 8.73
C TYR A 627 -22.22 -19.25 10.08
N ARG A 628 -21.72 -18.01 10.14
CA ARG A 628 -21.78 -17.13 11.32
C ARG A 628 -22.75 -15.98 11.04
N ILE A 629 -23.82 -15.91 11.83
CA ILE A 629 -24.76 -14.78 11.92
C ILE A 629 -24.38 -14.02 13.19
N GLU A 630 -23.99 -12.75 13.08
CA GLU A 630 -23.77 -11.90 14.25
C GLU A 630 -25.04 -11.09 14.55
N GLY A 631 -25.87 -11.64 15.44
CA GLY A 631 -26.87 -10.87 16.16
C GLY A 631 -26.29 -10.42 17.51
N GLN A 632 -25.98 -9.13 17.64
CA GLN A 632 -25.78 -8.49 18.94
C GLN A 632 -26.84 -7.40 19.11
N VAL A 633 -27.59 -7.46 20.21
CA VAL A 633 -28.38 -6.33 20.69
C VAL A 633 -27.40 -5.25 21.12
N TYR A 634 -27.39 -4.11 20.41
CA TYR A 634 -26.52 -3.00 20.78
C TYR A 634 -26.94 -2.37 22.12
N PRO A 635 -26.00 -2.05 23.02
CA PRO A 635 -26.22 -1.36 24.30
C PRO A 635 -27.08 -0.06 24.30
N PRO A 636 -27.15 0.77 23.22
CA PRO A 636 -27.88 2.04 23.25
C PRO A 636 -29.40 1.88 23.37
N ALA A 637 -30.00 0.87 22.74
CA ALA A 637 -31.45 0.66 22.83
C ALA A 637 -31.88 0.26 24.25
N LEU A 638 -31.05 -0.55 24.92
CA LEU A 638 -31.24 -0.90 26.32
C LEU A 638 -30.97 0.33 27.20
N GLN A 639 -29.94 1.13 26.91
CA GLN A 639 -29.64 2.38 27.64
C GLN A 639 -30.77 3.41 27.56
N SER A 640 -31.41 3.58 26.41
CA SER A 640 -32.57 4.47 26.24
C SER A 640 -33.80 3.95 26.98
N LEU A 641 -34.04 2.63 26.99
CA LEU A 641 -35.14 2.00 27.72
C LEU A 641 -34.92 2.09 29.25
N LEU A 642 -33.66 1.98 29.69
CA LEU A 642 -33.24 2.16 31.08
C LEU A 642 -33.36 3.62 31.57
N GLN A 643 -32.98 4.59 30.74
CA GLN A 643 -33.16 6.02 31.04
C GLN A 643 -34.64 6.42 31.14
N ALA A 644 -35.52 5.79 30.34
CA ALA A 644 -36.95 6.06 30.38
C ALA A 644 -37.63 5.55 31.66
N HIS A 645 -37.11 4.50 32.31
CA HIS A 645 -37.69 3.93 33.53
C HIS A 645 -36.98 4.37 34.82
N LEU A 646 -35.82 5.02 34.72
CA LEU A 646 -35.02 5.51 35.86
C LEU A 646 -34.54 6.95 35.60
N PRO A 647 -35.48 7.92 35.53
CA PRO A 647 -35.15 9.31 35.23
C PRO A 647 -34.27 9.91 36.32
N GLY A 648 -33.20 10.62 35.91
CA GLY A 648 -32.24 11.25 36.81
C GLY A 648 -31.00 10.40 37.14
N VAL A 649 -30.96 9.14 36.70
CA VAL A 649 -29.81 8.24 36.90
C VAL A 649 -28.93 8.26 35.64
N SER A 650 -27.71 8.77 35.77
CA SER A 650 -26.73 8.74 34.67
C SER A 650 -26.00 7.40 34.69
N MET A 651 -25.97 6.66 33.57
CA MET A 651 -25.46 5.29 33.48
C MET A 651 -24.50 5.10 32.30
N GLN A 652 -23.49 4.25 32.46
CA GLN A 652 -22.64 3.77 31.37
C GLN A 652 -23.32 2.61 30.61
N PRO A 653 -22.87 2.29 29.38
CA PRO A 653 -23.40 1.17 28.61
C PRO A 653 -23.28 -0.16 29.38
N PRO A 654 -24.35 -0.99 29.43
CA PRO A 654 -24.34 -2.24 30.18
C PRO A 654 -23.36 -3.26 29.60
N LYS A 655 -22.68 -4.00 30.47
CA LYS A 655 -21.81 -5.13 30.10
C LYS A 655 -22.56 -6.44 30.27
N VAL A 656 -22.61 -7.25 29.22
CA VAL A 656 -23.39 -8.51 29.17
C VAL A 656 -22.45 -9.72 29.13
N TYR A 657 -22.70 -10.70 30.00
CA TYR A 657 -21.95 -11.96 30.12
C TYR A 657 -22.86 -13.14 29.74
N PRO A 658 -22.85 -13.59 28.46
CA PRO A 658 -23.89 -14.48 27.93
C PRO A 658 -23.88 -15.90 28.50
N LEU A 659 -22.70 -16.44 28.83
CA LEU A 659 -22.54 -17.79 29.39
C LEU A 659 -22.97 -17.87 30.86
N GLU A 660 -22.92 -16.75 31.58
CA GLU A 660 -23.27 -16.63 33.00
C GLU A 660 -24.70 -16.12 33.22
N GLN A 661 -25.42 -15.80 32.14
CA GLN A 661 -26.74 -15.17 32.18
C GLN A 661 -26.81 -13.93 33.10
N ARG A 662 -25.74 -13.12 33.05
CA ARG A 662 -25.55 -11.96 33.92
C ARG A 662 -25.27 -10.68 33.14
N MET A 663 -25.82 -9.57 33.61
CA MET A 663 -25.58 -8.24 33.06
C MET A 663 -25.23 -7.25 34.16
N VAL A 664 -24.15 -6.49 33.97
CA VAL A 664 -23.65 -5.51 34.94
C VAL A 664 -23.83 -4.09 34.39
N ILE A 665 -24.48 -3.24 35.18
CA ILE A 665 -24.86 -1.88 34.77
C ILE A 665 -24.15 -0.84 35.67
N PRO A 666 -23.21 -0.03 35.14
CA PRO A 666 -22.51 0.98 35.92
C PRO A 666 -23.26 2.32 35.98
N ILE A 667 -23.46 2.89 37.17
CA ILE A 667 -24.18 4.16 37.42
C ILE A 667 -23.20 5.30 37.74
N LEU A 668 -23.15 6.34 36.90
CA LEU A 668 -22.29 7.52 36.99
C LEU A 668 -22.72 8.54 38.05
N LYS A 669 -24.01 8.68 38.32
CA LYS A 669 -24.54 9.57 39.37
C LYS A 669 -25.95 9.12 39.75
N ALA A 670 -26.21 9.02 41.04
CA ALA A 670 -27.53 8.80 41.62
C ALA A 670 -27.70 9.79 42.77
N ASP A 671 -28.86 10.45 42.87
CA ASP A 671 -29.23 11.22 44.06
C ASP A 671 -29.26 10.30 45.29
N GLU A 672 -28.97 10.84 46.48
CA GLU A 672 -28.65 10.08 47.71
C GLU A 672 -29.74 9.10 48.21
N ALA A 673 -30.92 9.06 47.58
CA ALA A 673 -32.06 8.21 47.97
C ALA A 673 -32.29 6.98 47.08
N LEU A 674 -31.35 6.59 46.21
CA LEU A 674 -31.55 5.48 45.26
C LEU A 674 -31.14 4.09 45.80
N ASP A 675 -32.13 3.20 46.01
CA ASP A 675 -31.91 1.79 46.33
C ASP A 675 -31.52 0.99 45.06
N THR A 676 -30.23 0.69 44.94
CA THR A 676 -29.63 -0.02 43.80
C THR A 676 -30.18 -1.44 43.63
N ASP A 677 -30.61 -2.09 44.70
CA ASP A 677 -31.14 -3.45 44.64
C ASP A 677 -32.58 -3.48 44.11
N ALA A 678 -33.36 -2.43 44.35
CA ALA A 678 -34.70 -2.30 43.77
C ALA A 678 -34.65 -2.15 42.25
N ILE A 679 -33.64 -1.44 41.74
CA ILE A 679 -33.39 -1.23 40.31
C ILE A 679 -32.96 -2.52 39.64
N ALA A 680 -31.99 -3.24 40.24
CA ALA A 680 -31.55 -4.54 39.77
C ALA A 680 -32.73 -5.53 39.64
N ARG A 681 -33.64 -5.56 40.62
CA ARG A 681 -34.84 -6.43 40.61
C ARG A 681 -35.85 -6.04 39.52
N ALA A 682 -36.09 -4.75 39.29
CA ALA A 682 -37.01 -4.28 38.26
C ALA A 682 -36.51 -4.61 36.85
N LEU A 683 -35.20 -4.48 36.62
CA LEU A 683 -34.57 -4.75 35.33
C LEU A 683 -34.42 -6.24 35.07
N THR A 684 -34.14 -7.05 36.09
CA THR A 684 -34.16 -8.51 35.99
C THR A 684 -35.51 -9.03 35.46
N LYS A 685 -36.64 -8.38 35.81
CA LYS A 685 -37.97 -8.74 35.28
C LYS A 685 -38.19 -8.38 33.80
N VAL A 686 -37.55 -7.32 33.30
CA VAL A 686 -37.67 -6.87 31.91
C VAL A 686 -36.76 -7.67 30.98
N VAL A 687 -35.57 -8.03 31.47
CA VAL A 687 -34.50 -8.63 30.66
C VAL A 687 -34.40 -10.16 30.86
N GLY A 688 -35.03 -10.70 31.91
CA GLY A 688 -35.20 -12.16 32.11
C GLY A 688 -33.97 -12.91 32.65
N GLY A 689 -32.91 -12.22 33.07
CA GLY A 689 -31.67 -12.78 33.63
C GLY A 689 -31.10 -11.91 34.75
N THR A 690 -30.01 -12.33 35.40
CA THR A 690 -29.52 -11.69 36.64
C THR A 690 -28.88 -10.34 36.34
N VAL A 691 -29.42 -9.25 36.90
CA VAL A 691 -28.90 -7.88 36.70
C VAL A 691 -28.23 -7.39 37.98
N GLU A 692 -26.99 -6.90 37.85
CA GLU A 692 -26.19 -6.35 38.94
C GLU A 692 -25.86 -4.88 38.64
N VAL A 693 -26.03 -3.99 39.63
CA VAL A 693 -25.93 -2.54 39.44
C VAL A 693 -24.82 -1.99 40.33
N VAL A 694 -23.83 -1.30 39.73
CA VAL A 694 -22.59 -0.86 40.43
C VAL A 694 -22.33 0.62 40.18
N ARG A 695 -21.70 1.38 41.09
CA ARG A 695 -21.36 2.80 40.85
C ARG A 695 -20.17 2.94 39.90
N ALA A 696 -20.28 3.78 38.88
CA ALA A 696 -19.29 3.98 37.84
C ALA A 696 -18.07 4.73 38.40
N GLY A 697 -16.89 4.29 37.96
CA GLY A 697 -15.60 4.61 38.61
C GLY A 697 -14.97 3.41 39.33
N GLN A 698 -15.73 2.33 39.55
CA GLN A 698 -15.17 1.01 39.91
C GLN A 698 -15.03 0.05 38.72
N ALA A 699 -15.52 0.41 37.53
CA ALA A 699 -15.21 -0.30 36.28
C ALA A 699 -13.84 0.11 35.74
N LYS A 700 -12.83 -0.02 36.60
CA LYS A 700 -11.42 0.22 36.35
C LYS A 700 -10.76 -1.16 36.39
N THR A 701 -10.07 -1.58 35.34
CA THR A 701 -8.89 -2.42 35.59
C THR A 701 -7.79 -1.47 36.05
N ASN A 702 -7.80 -1.13 37.34
CA ASN A 702 -6.84 -0.23 38.00
C ASN A 702 -6.79 1.24 37.54
N GLY A 703 -7.66 1.72 36.65
CA GLY A 703 -8.02 3.14 36.60
C GLY A 703 -7.50 4.00 35.47
N ARG A 704 -7.24 3.42 34.31
CA ARG A 704 -6.73 4.08 33.11
C ARG A 704 -7.42 3.54 31.84
N LEU A 705 -7.42 4.30 30.74
CA LEU A 705 -7.83 3.80 29.41
C LEU A 705 -6.87 2.72 28.89
N GLU A 706 -7.36 1.89 27.98
CA GLU A 706 -6.57 0.90 27.24
C GLU A 706 -5.50 1.61 26.36
N GLN A 707 -4.38 0.94 26.09
CA GLN A 707 -3.17 1.56 25.54
C GLN A 707 -3.37 2.12 24.12
N ASN A 708 -4.09 1.39 23.25
CA ASN A 708 -4.28 1.81 21.87
C ASN A 708 -5.31 2.94 21.76
N GLU A 709 -6.35 2.91 22.60
CA GLU A 709 -7.32 4.00 22.71
C GLU A 709 -6.66 5.29 23.19
N ALA A 710 -5.77 5.20 24.18
CA ALA A 710 -5.02 6.35 24.68
C ALA A 710 -4.07 6.95 23.63
N ILE A 711 -3.39 6.12 22.81
CA ILE A 711 -2.54 6.60 21.70
C ILE A 711 -3.39 7.29 20.62
N HIS A 712 -4.50 6.66 20.22
CA HIS A 712 -5.36 7.17 19.16
C HIS A 712 -5.92 8.56 19.52
N LEU A 713 -6.40 8.72 20.76
CA LEU A 713 -6.92 10.00 21.24
C LEU A 713 -5.85 11.10 21.19
N VAL A 714 -4.60 10.79 21.56
CA VAL A 714 -3.48 11.75 21.49
C VAL A 714 -3.17 12.14 20.05
N GLN A 715 -3.14 11.20 19.11
CA GLN A 715 -2.84 11.48 17.70
C GLN A 715 -3.91 12.34 17.03
N GLU A 716 -5.16 12.20 17.45
CA GLU A 716 -6.28 13.01 16.96
C GLU A 716 -6.28 14.42 17.57
N ARG A 717 -5.98 14.53 18.87
CA ARG A 717 -6.08 15.80 19.60
C ARG A 717 -4.87 16.71 19.48
N VAL A 718 -3.68 16.20 19.17
CA VAL A 718 -2.46 17.03 19.07
C VAL A 718 -2.36 17.66 17.68
N PRO A 719 -2.42 19.00 17.55
CA PRO A 719 -2.36 19.68 16.26
C PRO A 719 -1.04 19.41 15.50
N ASN A 720 -1.16 19.18 14.19
CA ASN A 720 -0.01 18.94 13.29
C ASN A 720 1.07 20.04 13.34
N ARG A 721 0.70 21.29 13.66
CA ARG A 721 1.63 22.42 13.80
C ARG A 721 2.69 22.22 14.89
N PHE A 722 2.42 21.38 15.88
CA PHE A 722 3.39 21.04 16.93
C PHE A 722 4.43 20.00 16.47
N GLY A 723 4.27 19.42 15.28
CA GLY A 723 5.26 18.51 14.69
C GLY A 723 5.40 17.20 15.47
N LEU A 724 4.30 16.67 16.02
CA LEU A 724 4.25 15.37 16.67
C LEU A 724 4.58 14.27 15.65
N HIS A 725 5.64 13.51 15.93
CA HIS A 725 6.08 12.44 15.03
C HIS A 725 6.11 11.07 15.73
N LYS A 726 5.95 11.04 17.06
CA LYS A 726 5.90 9.79 17.83
C LYS A 726 5.17 9.98 19.17
N VAL A 727 4.32 9.00 19.52
CA VAL A 727 3.72 8.83 20.85
C VAL A 727 4.31 7.56 21.47
N GLY A 728 4.99 7.70 22.61
CA GLY A 728 5.56 6.59 23.35
C GLY A 728 4.75 6.26 24.60
N LEU A 729 4.73 5.00 25.00
CA LEU A 729 4.14 4.55 26.26
C LEU A 729 5.25 4.13 27.23
N ASP A 730 5.23 4.69 28.44
CA ASP A 730 6.01 4.21 29.57
C ASP A 730 5.05 3.50 30.52
N LEU A 731 4.90 2.17 30.36
CA LEU A 731 3.91 1.39 31.11
C LEU A 731 4.20 1.39 32.62
N ALA A 732 5.48 1.40 33.00
CA ALA A 732 5.93 1.37 34.39
C ALA A 732 5.57 2.65 35.15
N ARG A 733 5.67 3.81 34.48
CA ARG A 733 5.24 5.11 35.04
C ARG A 733 3.83 5.50 34.65
N SER A 734 3.26 4.73 33.73
CA SER A 734 1.95 4.94 33.12
C SER A 734 1.83 6.34 32.52
N THR A 735 2.82 6.66 31.69
CA THR A 735 3.00 7.97 31.07
C THR A 735 3.02 7.85 29.54
N LEU A 736 2.26 8.69 28.86
CA LEU A 736 2.33 8.94 27.42
C LEU A 736 3.40 10.02 27.16
N LYS A 737 4.42 9.67 26.38
CA LYS A 737 5.53 10.56 26.02
C LYS A 737 5.32 11.07 24.59
N LEU A 738 5.10 12.37 24.45
CA LEU A 738 4.86 13.03 23.17
C LEU A 738 6.17 13.58 22.60
N SER A 739 6.61 13.03 21.47
CA SER A 739 7.84 13.47 20.80
C SER A 739 7.54 14.32 19.58
N VAL A 740 8.02 15.57 19.64
CA VAL A 740 7.92 16.58 18.58
C VAL A 740 9.30 16.87 17.98
N PHE A 741 9.34 17.45 16.79
CA PHE A 741 10.62 17.75 16.13
C PHE A 741 11.45 18.81 16.88
N PHE A 742 10.81 19.89 17.36
CA PHE A 742 11.47 21.05 17.99
C PHE A 742 10.76 21.45 19.29
N PRO A 743 11.02 20.76 20.42
CA PRO A 743 10.35 21.06 21.69
C PRO A 743 10.64 22.47 22.22
N ASP A 744 11.79 23.05 21.87
CA ASP A 744 12.19 24.40 22.28
C ASP A 744 11.40 25.52 21.58
N ALA A 745 10.70 25.22 20.49
CA ALA A 745 9.84 26.16 19.76
C ALA A 745 8.36 26.03 20.13
N LEU A 746 8.00 25.14 21.06
CA LEU A 746 6.61 24.92 21.45
C LEU A 746 6.07 26.07 22.32
N PRO A 747 4.82 26.55 22.08
CA PRO A 747 4.16 27.49 22.98
C PRO A 747 3.80 26.79 24.29
N TYR A 748 4.52 27.12 25.36
CA TYR A 748 4.40 26.47 26.67
C TYR A 748 3.00 26.54 27.32
N PRO A 749 2.23 27.65 27.21
CA PRO A 749 0.88 27.73 27.75
C PRO A 749 -0.10 26.74 27.08
N GLU A 750 -0.16 26.74 25.74
CA GLU A 750 -1.07 25.88 24.97
C GLU A 750 -0.74 24.39 25.12
N THR A 751 0.56 24.05 25.15
CA THR A 751 0.99 22.65 25.26
C THR A 751 0.77 22.06 26.65
N ARG A 752 0.77 22.89 27.70
CA ARG A 752 0.47 22.46 29.07
C ARG A 752 -1.02 22.22 29.29
N GLU A 753 -1.87 23.09 28.75
CA GLU A 753 -3.33 22.91 28.81
C GLU A 753 -3.76 21.65 28.04
N LEU A 754 -3.19 21.43 26.86
CA LEU A 754 -3.45 20.24 26.06
C LEU A 754 -3.00 18.96 26.76
N ALA A 755 -1.81 18.96 27.39
CA ALA A 755 -1.34 17.81 28.16
C ALA A 755 -2.26 17.51 29.35
N ALA A 756 -2.68 18.53 30.11
CA ALA A 756 -3.59 18.33 31.25
C ALA A 756 -4.96 17.78 30.82
N SER A 757 -5.51 18.24 29.70
CA SER A 757 -6.76 17.70 29.13
C SER A 757 -6.60 16.22 28.77
N LEU A 758 -5.50 15.87 28.10
CA LEU A 758 -5.21 14.50 27.70
C LEU A 758 -4.95 13.59 28.92
N GLU A 759 -4.34 14.09 29.99
CA GLU A 759 -4.17 13.34 31.24
C GLU A 759 -5.51 13.00 31.90
N GLN A 760 -6.41 13.98 31.94
CA GLN A 760 -7.73 13.83 32.52
C GLN A 760 -8.62 12.87 31.71
N GLU A 761 -8.54 12.94 30.37
CA GLU A 761 -9.33 12.12 29.47
C GLU A 761 -8.82 10.67 29.38
N THR A 762 -7.50 10.47 29.41
CA THR A 762 -6.91 9.13 29.26
C THR A 762 -6.66 8.41 30.58
N GLY A 763 -6.50 9.13 31.68
CA GLY A 763 -6.01 8.58 32.95
C GLY A 763 -4.53 8.19 32.93
N TRP A 764 -3.82 8.48 31.84
CA TRP A 764 -2.37 8.35 31.72
C TRP A 764 -1.72 9.71 31.99
N LYS A 765 -0.57 9.72 32.63
CA LYS A 765 0.23 10.96 32.72
C LYS A 765 0.73 11.33 31.31
N VAL A 766 0.82 12.59 30.92
CA VAL A 766 1.22 13.03 29.57
C VAL A 766 2.41 13.98 29.70
N GLU A 767 3.52 13.62 29.07
CA GLU A 767 4.77 14.39 29.13
C GLU A 767 5.30 14.67 27.72
N TRP A 768 5.62 15.93 27.43
CA TRP A 768 6.36 16.31 26.21
C TRP A 768 7.84 15.97 26.37
N THR A 769 8.45 15.36 25.36
CA THR A 769 9.88 15.08 25.39
C THR A 769 10.70 16.31 25.02
N ASP A 770 11.77 16.57 25.75
CA ASP A 770 12.73 17.68 25.55
C ASP A 770 13.79 17.42 24.46
N LYS A 771 13.73 16.25 23.80
CA LYS A 771 14.71 15.85 22.79
C LYS A 771 14.38 16.41 21.41
N VAL A 772 15.27 17.25 20.89
CA VAL A 772 15.23 17.79 19.53
C VAL A 772 15.62 16.73 18.50
N HIS A 773 14.93 16.71 17.36
CA HIS A 773 15.24 15.79 16.26
C HIS A 773 16.40 16.32 15.41
N LEU A 774 17.61 15.82 15.65
CA LEU A 774 18.87 16.35 15.09
C LEU A 774 18.89 16.40 13.55
N GLU A 775 18.42 15.36 12.86
CA GLU A 775 18.38 15.36 11.37
C GLU A 775 17.45 16.44 10.82
N LYS A 776 16.32 16.69 11.51
CA LYS A 776 15.34 17.71 11.11
C LYS A 776 15.88 19.11 11.40
N LEU A 777 16.61 19.27 12.49
CA LEU A 777 17.32 20.51 12.83
C LEU A 777 18.36 20.88 11.78
N THR A 778 19.20 19.93 11.36
CA THR A 778 20.16 20.12 10.27
C THR A 778 19.48 20.43 8.94
N GLN A 779 18.35 19.80 8.64
CA GLN A 779 17.57 20.08 7.44
C GLN A 779 17.03 21.52 7.43
N VAL A 780 16.46 22.00 8.55
CA VAL A 780 15.93 23.37 8.65
C VAL A 780 17.05 24.41 8.57
N ALA A 781 18.23 24.14 9.17
CA ALA A 781 19.40 25.01 9.03
C ALA A 781 19.88 25.09 7.57
N THR A 782 19.94 23.95 6.89
CA THR A 782 20.32 23.86 5.48
C THR A 782 19.37 24.68 4.61
N GLN A 783 18.07 24.51 4.82
CA GLN A 783 17.04 25.26 4.09
C GLN A 783 17.11 26.77 4.37
N ALA A 784 17.31 27.17 5.63
CA ALA A 784 17.42 28.58 6.00
C ALA A 784 18.64 29.26 5.34
N ILE A 785 19.78 28.57 5.24
CA ILE A 785 21.00 29.09 4.62
C ILE A 785 20.91 29.09 3.08
N GLN A 786 20.36 28.04 2.49
CA GLN A 786 20.16 27.98 1.04
C GLN A 786 19.14 29.02 0.55
N ALA A 787 18.09 29.30 1.33
CA ALA A 787 17.08 30.30 1.00
C ALA A 787 17.65 31.72 0.88
N VAL A 788 18.79 31.99 1.51
CA VAL A 788 19.50 33.28 1.43
C VAL A 788 20.72 33.23 0.50
N GLY A 789 20.83 32.20 -0.34
CA GLY A 789 21.90 32.03 -1.33
C GLY A 789 23.21 31.44 -0.80
N GLY A 790 23.21 30.87 0.41
CA GLY A 790 24.38 30.26 1.03
C GLY A 790 24.69 28.87 0.51
N THR A 791 25.97 28.60 0.26
CA THR A 791 26.47 27.26 -0.13
C THR A 791 27.22 26.62 1.04
N LEU A 792 26.82 25.42 1.44
CA LEU A 792 27.32 24.73 2.62
C LEU A 792 28.69 24.07 2.38
N LEU A 793 29.55 24.08 3.40
CA LEU A 793 30.83 23.36 3.45
C LEU A 793 30.82 22.31 4.55
N GLY A 794 30.53 21.06 4.18
CA GLY A 794 30.53 19.93 5.11
C GLY A 794 29.39 19.94 6.12
N PRO A 795 29.36 18.95 7.03
CA PRO A 795 28.30 18.78 8.01
C PRO A 795 28.34 19.89 9.09
N PRO A 796 27.19 20.28 9.67
CA PRO A 796 27.14 21.28 10.74
C PRO A 796 27.73 20.76 12.05
N SER A 797 28.33 21.65 12.82
CA SER A 797 28.76 21.42 14.20
C SER A 797 27.64 21.79 15.16
N LEU A 798 27.27 20.87 16.05
CA LEU A 798 26.19 21.06 17.03
C LEU A 798 26.77 21.35 18.42
N HIS A 799 26.40 22.49 18.99
CA HIS A 799 26.71 22.87 20.36
C HIS A 799 25.44 22.80 21.21
N THR A 800 25.03 21.57 21.55
CA THR A 800 23.81 21.26 22.31
C THR A 800 23.64 22.09 23.59
N PRO A 801 24.67 22.30 24.44
CA PRO A 801 24.50 23.10 25.67
C PRO A 801 24.15 24.56 25.41
N LYS A 802 24.53 25.10 24.26
CA LYS A 802 24.26 26.48 23.84
C LYS A 802 23.07 26.58 22.88
N LYS A 803 22.42 25.46 22.55
CA LYS A 803 21.39 25.35 21.50
C LYS A 803 21.82 26.04 20.20
N LEU A 804 23.09 25.87 19.85
CA LEU A 804 23.73 26.55 18.72
C LEU A 804 24.14 25.54 17.67
N LEU A 805 23.73 25.77 16.43
CA LEU A 805 24.16 25.03 15.25
C LEU A 805 25.10 25.92 14.44
N VAL A 806 26.35 25.50 14.30
CA VAL A 806 27.37 26.19 13.52
C VAL A 806 27.50 25.49 12.16
N GLN A 807 27.30 26.23 11.08
CA GLN A 807 27.37 25.72 9.73
C GLN A 807 28.43 26.49 8.94
N ARG A 808 29.36 25.77 8.33
CA ARG A 808 30.37 26.40 7.46
C ARG A 808 29.79 26.68 6.08
N ILE A 809 30.14 27.82 5.51
CA ILE A 809 29.71 28.27 4.17
C ILE A 809 30.89 28.63 3.27
N SER A 810 30.78 28.34 1.97
CA SER A 810 31.86 28.50 0.99
C SER A 810 31.99 29.91 0.41
N ARG A 811 30.92 30.71 0.48
CA ARG A 811 30.90 32.09 0.01
C ARG A 811 30.48 33.01 1.16
N PRO A 812 31.14 34.16 1.35
CA PRO A 812 30.67 35.16 2.31
C PRO A 812 29.26 35.58 1.93
N LEU A 813 28.33 35.49 2.88
CA LEU A 813 26.99 36.05 2.75
C LEU A 813 26.98 37.46 3.35
N PRO A 814 26.23 38.41 2.78
CA PRO A 814 26.03 39.70 3.43
C PRO A 814 25.32 39.51 4.79
N GLU A 815 25.61 40.38 5.76
CA GLU A 815 25.18 40.17 7.16
C GLU A 815 23.65 40.22 7.35
N ASP A 816 22.95 40.98 6.51
CA ASP A 816 21.48 41.00 6.46
C ASP A 816 20.89 39.64 6.06
N ALA A 817 21.50 38.96 5.10
CA ALA A 817 21.12 37.62 4.67
C ALA A 817 21.42 36.57 5.75
N LYS A 818 22.56 36.69 6.45
CA LYS A 818 22.87 35.84 7.61
C LYS A 818 21.85 36.05 8.72
N GLU A 819 21.47 37.29 9.02
CA GLU A 819 20.48 37.61 10.04
C GLU A 819 19.09 37.07 9.71
N ALA A 820 18.66 37.17 8.45
CA ALA A 820 17.39 36.59 7.99
C ALA A 820 17.35 35.05 8.16
N ALA A 821 18.45 34.36 7.82
CA ALA A 821 18.58 32.92 8.03
C ALA A 821 18.58 32.54 9.52
N ARG A 822 19.25 33.33 10.37
CA ARG A 822 19.24 33.15 11.83
C ARG A 822 17.85 33.30 12.41
N HIS A 823 17.15 34.39 12.07
CA HIS A 823 15.82 34.67 12.59
C HIS A 823 14.84 33.55 12.23
N ARG A 824 14.80 33.15 10.94
CA ARG A 824 13.92 32.08 10.47
C ARG A 824 14.23 30.73 11.13
N PHE A 825 15.51 30.40 11.30
CA PHE A 825 15.91 29.18 11.96
C PHE A 825 15.52 29.18 13.45
N GLN A 826 15.73 30.30 14.14
CA GLN A 826 15.43 30.46 15.56
C GLN A 826 13.92 30.42 15.82
N GLU A 827 13.12 31.07 14.99
CA GLU A 827 11.66 31.06 15.09
C GLU A 827 11.08 29.65 14.93
N MET A 828 11.59 28.87 13.98
CA MET A 828 11.07 27.53 13.71
C MET A 828 11.56 26.45 14.67
N THR A 829 12.74 26.62 15.27
CA THR A 829 13.43 25.54 16.01
C THR A 829 13.72 25.86 17.46
N GLY A 830 13.71 27.14 17.85
CA GLY A 830 14.18 27.61 19.16
C GLY A 830 15.71 27.57 19.33
N TRP A 831 16.45 27.22 18.27
CA TRP A 831 17.91 27.11 18.26
C TRP A 831 18.57 28.26 17.51
N GLN A 832 19.79 28.59 17.87
CA GLN A 832 20.58 29.62 17.21
C GLN A 832 21.37 29.02 16.04
N LEU A 833 21.48 29.79 14.96
CA LEU A 833 22.29 29.47 13.79
C LEU A 833 23.52 30.36 13.73
N GLN A 834 24.69 29.79 13.47
CA GLN A 834 25.91 30.55 13.21
C GLN A 834 26.59 30.08 11.94
N CYS A 835 26.75 31.00 11.00
CA CYS A 835 27.47 30.74 9.76
C CYS A 835 28.94 31.11 9.92
N GLU A 836 29.85 30.15 9.70
CA GLU A 836 31.30 30.38 9.68
C GLU A 836 31.83 30.33 8.25
N GLU A 837 32.71 31.26 7.89
CA GLU A 837 33.31 31.31 6.57
C GLU A 837 34.55 30.40 6.53
N GLY A 838 34.59 29.47 5.57
CA GLY A 838 35.69 28.51 5.43
C GLY A 838 36.23 28.44 4.01
N SER A 839 37.55 28.30 3.87
CA SER A 839 38.22 27.98 2.61
C SER A 839 38.38 26.45 2.46
N SER A 840 38.07 25.90 1.29
CA SER A 840 38.25 24.47 1.02
C SER A 840 39.72 24.14 0.74
N ALA A 841 40.46 23.66 1.74
CA ALA A 841 41.53 22.66 1.59
C ALA A 841 42.18 22.30 2.93
N LYS A 842 42.05 21.02 3.33
CA LYS A 842 43.17 20.07 3.51
C LYS A 842 42.62 18.72 3.94
N ALA A 843 42.84 17.71 3.11
CA ALA A 843 43.09 16.37 3.62
C ALA A 843 44.25 16.48 4.62
N SER A 844 44.08 15.95 5.83
CA SER A 844 45.18 15.84 6.77
C SER A 844 45.38 14.40 7.21
N PRO A 845 46.65 14.02 7.39
CA PRO A 845 47.13 12.65 7.36
C PRO A 845 47.04 12.03 8.76
N MET A 846 47.14 10.70 8.84
CA MET A 846 47.66 10.07 10.07
C MET A 846 49.05 10.65 10.36
N PRO A 847 49.33 11.10 11.59
CA PRO A 847 50.33 10.35 12.34
C PRO A 847 50.11 10.29 13.87
N SER A 848 50.53 9.13 14.39
CA SER A 848 51.32 8.92 15.60
C SER A 848 50.75 9.17 17.00
N SER A 849 51.00 8.15 17.84
CA SER A 849 50.95 8.08 19.29
C SER A 849 51.64 9.24 20.03
N ALA A 850 50.89 9.95 20.88
CA ALA A 850 51.25 10.41 22.22
C ALA A 850 50.06 11.21 22.83
N PRO A 851 49.85 11.19 24.16
CA PRO A 851 48.61 11.62 24.78
C PRO A 851 48.52 13.15 24.90
N VAL A 852 47.39 13.72 24.49
CA VAL A 852 47.05 15.10 24.81
C VAL A 852 46.36 15.12 26.16
N GLN A 853 47.06 15.61 27.18
CA GLN A 853 46.53 15.87 28.50
C GLN A 853 45.36 16.86 28.43
N GLY A 854 44.22 16.48 29.02
CA GLY A 854 43.26 17.40 29.63
C GLY A 854 42.04 17.83 28.81
N GLY A 855 41.77 17.27 27.63
CA GLY A 855 40.59 17.62 26.83
C GLY A 855 39.71 16.42 26.50
N ARG A 856 38.39 16.51 26.74
CA ARG A 856 37.43 15.46 26.37
C ARG A 856 37.43 15.24 24.86
N MET A 857 37.49 13.98 24.44
CA MET A 857 37.37 13.56 23.05
C MET A 857 36.01 14.02 22.49
N GLU A 858 35.96 14.36 21.19
CA GLU A 858 34.68 14.63 20.53
C GLU A 858 33.72 13.43 20.69
N LEU A 859 32.44 13.68 20.94
CA LEU A 859 31.49 12.66 21.40
C LEU A 859 31.31 11.50 20.42
N ASN A 860 31.19 11.78 19.13
CA ASN A 860 31.03 10.72 18.13
C ASN A 860 32.30 9.86 18.04
N ARG A 861 33.47 10.49 18.12
CA ARG A 861 34.76 9.79 18.21
C ARG A 861 34.87 8.94 19.48
N ALA A 862 34.38 9.42 20.62
CA ALA A 862 34.34 8.66 21.87
C ALA A 862 33.41 7.43 21.75
N LEU A 863 32.21 7.60 21.20
CA LEU A 863 31.24 6.50 21.00
C LEU A 863 31.74 5.43 20.01
N LEU A 864 32.50 5.83 18.99
CA LEU A 864 33.16 4.91 18.07
C LEU A 864 34.34 4.18 18.75
N THR A 865 35.10 4.88 19.59
CA THR A 865 36.22 4.29 20.35
C THR A 865 35.72 3.21 21.32
N VAL A 866 34.60 3.47 22.03
CA VAL A 866 33.95 2.50 22.90
C VAL A 866 33.52 1.25 22.12
N GLU A 867 32.85 1.43 20.98
CA GLU A 867 32.38 0.30 20.17
C GLU A 867 33.51 -0.54 19.61
N ARG A 868 34.57 0.09 19.12
CA ARG A 868 35.72 -0.62 18.60
C ARG A 868 36.43 -1.41 19.69
N ARG A 869 36.58 -0.83 20.88
CA ARG A 869 37.25 -1.49 22.01
C ARG A 869 36.54 -2.77 22.44
N PHE A 870 35.21 -2.73 22.58
CA PHE A 870 34.44 -3.92 22.96
C PHE A 870 34.34 -4.95 21.83
N ALA A 871 34.35 -4.50 20.57
CA ALA A 871 34.43 -5.40 19.42
C ALA A 871 35.77 -6.17 19.37
N ASP A 872 36.90 -5.49 19.65
CA ASP A 872 38.24 -6.11 19.66
C ASP A 872 38.39 -7.15 20.79
N GLU A 873 37.72 -6.94 21.93
CA GLU A 873 37.70 -7.88 23.05
C GLU A 873 36.64 -8.99 22.90
N GLY A 874 35.85 -8.97 21.82
CA GLY A 874 34.79 -9.96 21.57
C GLY A 874 33.61 -9.87 22.55
N VAL A 875 33.45 -8.73 23.23
CA VAL A 875 32.39 -8.52 24.23
C VAL A 875 31.23 -7.77 23.58
N PRO A 876 30.04 -8.38 23.46
CA PRO A 876 28.91 -7.72 22.80
C PRO A 876 28.32 -6.61 23.66
N ILE A 877 28.29 -5.39 23.12
CA ILE A 877 27.52 -4.27 23.66
C ILE A 877 26.21 -4.12 22.88
N TYR A 878 25.09 -3.99 23.60
CA TYR A 878 23.75 -3.94 22.99
C TYR A 878 23.30 -2.51 22.70
N LYS A 879 23.78 -1.56 23.50
CA LYS A 879 23.48 -0.15 23.33
C LYS A 879 24.55 0.71 23.98
N LYS A 880 24.86 1.84 23.34
CA LYS A 880 25.64 2.94 23.91
C LYS A 880 24.78 4.20 23.85
N SER A 881 24.65 4.92 24.95
CA SER A 881 23.82 6.14 25.00
C SER A 881 24.45 7.17 25.90
N VAL A 882 24.36 8.43 25.50
CA VAL A 882 24.80 9.54 26.34
C VAL A 882 23.67 9.91 27.30
N ARG A 883 23.98 9.98 28.60
CA ARG A 883 23.02 10.37 29.64
C ARG A 883 23.63 11.45 30.51
N GLY A 884 23.25 12.70 30.25
CA GLY A 884 23.90 13.86 30.85
C GLY A 884 25.31 14.00 30.30
N ASP A 885 26.31 14.02 31.18
CA ASP A 885 27.72 14.24 30.84
C ASP A 885 28.55 12.94 30.85
N ARG A 886 27.90 11.80 30.66
CA ARG A 886 28.51 10.46 30.66
C ARG A 886 27.94 9.56 29.59
N ILE A 887 28.73 8.58 29.17
CA ILE A 887 28.36 7.53 28.22
C ILE A 887 27.93 6.29 29.01
N GLU A 888 26.68 5.88 28.87
CA GLU A 888 26.17 4.62 29.42
C GLU A 888 26.29 3.50 28.37
N VAL A 889 26.96 2.40 28.74
CA VAL A 889 27.09 1.19 27.93
C VAL A 889 26.17 0.11 28.49
N THR A 890 25.31 -0.44 27.65
CA THR A 890 24.35 -1.50 28.00
C THR A 890 24.87 -2.85 27.51
N PHE A 891 25.11 -3.74 28.46
CA PHE A 891 25.49 -5.13 28.22
C PHE A 891 24.26 -6.04 28.31
N LEU A 892 24.46 -7.36 28.16
CA LEU A 892 23.40 -8.35 28.31
C LEU A 892 22.69 -8.23 29.68
N THR A 893 23.48 -8.03 30.74
CA THR A 893 23.04 -7.76 32.11
C THR A 893 23.93 -6.70 32.77
N PRO A 894 23.44 -5.92 33.74
CA PRO A 894 24.27 -5.00 34.51
C PRO A 894 25.41 -5.71 35.26
N GLU A 895 25.17 -6.90 35.79
CA GLU A 895 26.18 -7.68 36.54
C GLU A 895 27.34 -8.11 35.65
N PHE A 896 27.06 -8.56 34.42
CA PHE A 896 28.11 -8.79 33.43
C PHE A 896 28.83 -7.49 33.06
N GLY A 897 28.11 -6.38 32.86
CA GLY A 897 28.71 -5.08 32.59
C GLY A 897 29.64 -4.59 33.72
N GLN A 898 29.33 -4.90 34.98
CA GLN A 898 30.20 -4.59 36.12
C GLN A 898 31.55 -5.30 36.04
N THR A 899 31.62 -6.48 35.41
CA THR A 899 32.91 -7.16 35.17
C THR A 899 33.80 -6.45 34.15
N GLN A 900 33.24 -5.48 33.42
CA GLN A 900 33.94 -4.68 32.41
C GLN A 900 34.33 -3.29 32.93
N GLN A 901 34.26 -3.05 34.25
CA GLN A 901 34.60 -1.76 34.85
C GLN A 901 36.02 -1.30 34.53
N ASP A 902 37.00 -2.20 34.52
CA ASP A 902 38.39 -1.85 34.21
C ASP A 902 38.54 -1.36 32.76
N VAL A 903 37.81 -1.99 31.82
CA VAL A 903 37.79 -1.60 30.39
C VAL A 903 37.09 -0.25 30.22
N LEU A 904 36.00 -0.03 30.96
CA LEU A 904 35.30 1.25 30.96
C LEU A 904 36.16 2.36 31.56
N ALA A 905 36.88 2.12 32.66
CA ALA A 905 37.79 3.09 33.26
C ALA A 905 38.94 3.46 32.31
N ALA A 906 39.52 2.48 31.61
CA ALA A 906 40.53 2.75 30.58
C ALA A 906 39.96 3.58 29.40
N LEU A 907 38.69 3.35 29.04
CA LEU A 907 37.99 4.17 28.06
C LEU A 907 37.66 5.56 28.59
N GLU A 908 37.34 5.72 29.88
CA GLU A 908 37.17 7.03 30.53
C GLU A 908 38.47 7.83 30.45
N ASP A 909 39.60 7.24 30.81
CA ASP A 909 40.91 7.88 30.76
C ASP A 909 41.32 8.22 29.32
N GLY A 910 41.06 7.32 28.37
CA GLY A 910 41.42 7.49 26.96
C GLY A 910 40.52 8.45 26.19
N THR A 911 39.27 8.62 26.60
CA THR A 911 38.28 9.48 25.91
C THR A 911 37.97 10.77 26.67
N GLY A 912 38.27 10.85 27.96
CA GLY A 912 37.87 11.94 28.86
C GLY A 912 36.37 11.97 29.17
N TRP A 913 35.58 11.02 28.66
CA TRP A 913 34.16 10.90 28.96
C TRP A 913 33.95 9.95 30.13
N PRO A 914 33.23 10.38 31.19
CA PRO A 914 32.77 9.43 32.20
C PRO A 914 31.90 8.34 31.55
N MET A 915 32.07 7.10 31.98
CA MET A 915 31.44 5.89 31.48
C MET A 915 30.68 5.21 32.61
N ALA A 916 29.54 4.61 32.30
CA ALA A 916 28.79 3.84 33.28
C ALA A 916 28.14 2.63 32.63
N VAL A 917 27.96 1.58 33.41
CA VAL A 917 27.15 0.42 33.01
C VAL A 917 25.68 0.78 33.17
N SER A 918 24.87 0.53 32.15
CA SER A 918 23.42 0.70 32.23
C SER A 918 22.80 -0.36 33.17
N ASP A 919 21.81 0.06 33.95
CA ASP A 919 21.01 -0.80 34.84
C ASP A 919 19.98 -1.68 34.10
N ARG A 920 19.92 -1.58 32.77
CA ARG A 920 18.93 -2.29 31.95
C ARG A 920 19.40 -3.69 31.58
N VAL A 921 18.52 -4.66 31.78
CA VAL A 921 18.70 -6.06 31.35
C VAL A 921 18.11 -6.26 29.95
N GLN A 922 18.87 -6.91 29.05
CA GLN A 922 18.40 -7.25 27.70
C GLN A 922 17.64 -8.58 27.71
N GLN A 923 16.39 -8.56 28.17
CA GLN A 923 15.57 -9.77 28.37
C GLN A 923 15.46 -10.65 27.11
N GLN A 924 15.23 -10.05 25.93
CA GLN A 924 15.11 -10.82 24.69
C GLN A 924 16.44 -11.47 24.28
N ALA A 925 17.58 -10.84 24.59
CA ALA A 925 18.89 -11.40 24.33
C ALA A 925 19.24 -12.52 25.32
N LEU A 926 18.80 -12.41 26.58
CA LEU A 926 18.90 -13.50 27.57
C LEU A 926 18.08 -14.72 27.15
N ILE A 927 16.87 -14.51 26.63
CA ILE A 927 16.03 -15.60 26.11
C ILE A 927 16.73 -16.30 24.95
N ARG A 928 17.27 -15.54 23.99
CA ARG A 928 18.01 -16.10 22.86
C ARG A 928 19.26 -16.87 23.31
N LEU A 929 20.03 -16.33 24.25
CA LEU A 929 21.19 -17.03 24.81
C LEU A 929 20.78 -18.36 25.47
N ALA A 930 19.63 -18.41 26.15
CA ALA A 930 19.11 -19.65 26.73
C ALA A 930 18.63 -20.65 25.66
N GLU A 931 17.98 -20.18 24.59
CA GLU A 931 17.56 -21.00 23.45
C GLU A 931 18.75 -21.55 22.66
N ASP A 932 19.82 -20.77 22.50
CA ASP A 932 21.04 -21.18 21.81
C ASP A 932 21.81 -22.25 22.61
N LEU A 933 21.87 -22.11 23.94
CA LEU A 933 22.56 -23.05 24.82
C LEU A 933 21.74 -24.32 25.11
N VAL A 934 20.42 -24.26 24.97
CA VAL A 934 19.52 -25.41 25.13
C VAL A 934 18.59 -25.50 23.92
N PRO A 935 19.06 -26.03 22.78
CA PRO A 935 18.26 -26.09 21.55
C PRO A 935 17.09 -27.06 21.69
N GLY A 936 15.95 -26.71 21.06
CA GLY A 936 14.77 -27.58 20.99
C GLY A 936 13.77 -27.43 22.14
N LEU A 937 13.72 -26.27 22.79
CA LEU A 937 12.79 -26.02 23.90
C LEU A 937 11.32 -26.07 23.45
N PRO A 938 10.45 -26.73 24.24
CA PRO A 938 9.02 -26.83 23.92
C PRO A 938 8.25 -25.52 24.15
N LYS A 939 8.83 -24.58 24.93
CA LYS A 939 8.28 -23.26 25.24
C LYS A 939 9.41 -22.25 25.42
N THR A 940 9.10 -20.99 25.16
CA THR A 940 10.03 -19.86 25.37
C THR A 940 10.49 -19.79 26.83
N PRO A 941 11.79 -19.61 27.09
CA PRO A 941 12.34 -19.40 28.43
C PRO A 941 11.67 -18.25 29.20
N SER A 942 11.41 -18.46 30.50
CA SER A 942 10.87 -17.44 31.41
C SER A 942 12.00 -16.64 32.07
N VAL A 943 11.95 -15.31 32.03
CA VAL A 943 12.97 -14.46 32.67
C VAL A 943 12.46 -13.93 34.01
N TYR A 944 13.14 -14.31 35.09
CA TYR A 944 12.83 -13.89 36.46
C TYR A 944 13.80 -12.80 36.91
N LEU A 945 13.41 -11.53 36.69
CA LEU A 945 14.30 -10.39 36.92
C LEU A 945 14.76 -10.24 38.38
N MET A 946 13.87 -10.48 39.34
CA MET A 946 14.17 -10.37 40.78
C MET A 946 15.12 -11.48 41.26
N GLU A 947 15.01 -12.66 40.65
CA GLU A 947 15.81 -13.85 41.00
C GLU A 947 17.10 -13.95 40.17
N ARG A 948 17.33 -13.02 39.23
CA ARG A 948 18.44 -13.06 38.26
C ARG A 948 18.59 -14.42 37.60
N THR A 949 17.44 -15.00 37.23
CA THR A 949 17.34 -16.38 36.76
C THR A 949 16.55 -16.44 35.47
N VAL A 950 16.98 -17.28 34.53
CA VAL A 950 16.17 -17.69 33.36
C VAL A 950 15.76 -19.14 33.53
N GLY A 951 14.45 -19.39 33.49
CA GLY A 951 13.85 -20.71 33.61
C GLY A 951 13.52 -21.29 32.24
N VAL A 952 13.81 -22.59 32.09
CA VAL A 952 13.68 -23.33 30.85
C VAL A 952 12.95 -24.64 31.13
N ARG A 953 11.87 -24.93 30.40
CA ARG A 953 11.17 -26.22 30.50
C ARG A 953 11.94 -27.33 29.78
N GLY A 954 12.69 -28.11 30.55
CA GLY A 954 13.48 -29.23 30.05
C GLY A 954 14.75 -29.47 30.85
N ALA A 955 15.47 -30.55 30.56
CA ALA A 955 16.77 -30.81 31.18
C ALA A 955 17.81 -29.80 30.68
N VAL A 956 18.51 -29.15 31.61
CA VAL A 956 19.59 -28.20 31.30
C VAL A 956 20.92 -28.83 31.73
N SER A 957 21.86 -28.99 30.80
CA SER A 957 23.20 -29.52 31.08
C SER A 957 23.98 -28.58 31.99
N GLN A 958 24.93 -29.13 32.75
CA GLN A 958 25.79 -28.32 33.62
C GLN A 958 26.64 -27.32 32.81
N GLU A 959 27.11 -27.75 31.63
CA GLU A 959 27.84 -26.91 30.67
C GLU A 959 27.01 -25.71 30.20
N ALA A 960 25.71 -25.92 29.89
CA ALA A 960 24.82 -24.84 29.50
C ALA A 960 24.59 -23.84 30.64
N LYS A 961 24.48 -24.33 31.89
CA LYS A 961 24.36 -23.46 33.08
C LYS A 961 25.62 -22.60 33.28
N GLU A 962 26.79 -23.20 33.13
CA GLU A 962 28.07 -22.52 33.29
C GLU A 962 28.33 -21.50 32.17
N ALA A 963 28.06 -21.87 30.91
CA ALA A 963 28.17 -20.97 29.77
C ALA A 963 27.18 -19.78 29.87
N PHE A 964 25.94 -20.05 30.28
CA PHE A 964 24.94 -19.02 30.49
C PHE A 964 25.37 -18.06 31.61
N TYR A 965 25.86 -18.58 32.74
CA TYR A 965 26.36 -17.77 33.85
C TYR A 965 27.62 -16.98 33.47
N ALA A 966 28.52 -17.54 32.67
CA ALA A 966 29.71 -16.84 32.21
C ALA A 966 29.36 -15.62 31.35
N ALA A 967 28.39 -15.75 30.44
CA ALA A 967 27.98 -14.70 29.51
C ALA A 967 27.02 -13.66 30.12
N SER A 968 26.25 -14.03 31.16
CA SER A 968 25.19 -13.17 31.71
C SER A 968 25.29 -12.89 33.20
N ARG A 969 26.12 -13.61 33.96
CA ARG A 969 26.12 -13.60 35.45
C ARG A 969 24.76 -13.89 36.08
N TRP A 970 23.82 -14.42 35.29
CA TRP A 970 22.50 -14.88 35.72
C TRP A 970 22.47 -16.40 35.66
N THR A 971 21.61 -17.02 36.45
CA THR A 971 21.51 -18.47 36.53
C THR A 971 20.51 -19.00 35.50
N LEU A 972 20.85 -20.14 34.87
CA LEU A 972 19.93 -20.89 34.02
C LEU A 972 19.37 -22.07 34.82
N ARG A 973 18.05 -22.14 34.99
CA ARG A 973 17.38 -23.23 35.71
C ARG A 973 16.45 -24.03 34.82
N ALA A 974 16.33 -25.32 35.13
CA ALA A 974 15.24 -26.14 34.61
C ALA A 974 13.96 -25.85 35.41
N GLU A 975 12.82 -25.72 34.72
CA GLU A 975 11.46 -25.56 35.28
C GLU A 975 10.66 -26.86 35.27
#